data_AF-A0A2V8RUH7-F1
#
_entry.id   AF-A0A2V8RUH7-F1
#
_cell.length_a   1.000
_cell.length_b   1.000
_cell.length_c   1.000
_cell.angle_alpha   90.00
_cell.angle_beta   90.00
_cell.angle_gamma   90.00
#
_symmetry.space_group_name_H-M   'P 1'
#
loop_
_entity.id
_entity.type
_entity.pdbx_description
1 polymer ?
#
loop_
_entity_poly.entity_id
_entity_poly.type
_entity_poly.pdbx_seq_one_letter_code
_entity_poly.pdbx_strand_id
1 'polypeptide(L)'
;MRRISLDRIWRFRHRSFVYFEMNRFSTLAILLMIMAAATVAAAKDCEIRVSADGKGDVRTVSEAIEKVPATNTKRCIVRISPGTYKEQIRVPANKPFVSFIGENAEKTILTFSLSNKDAGSTSAAYAAYIGGHDFRAENITFENSFGTGSQAVAVLVEADRAVFKSCRFLGWQDTLYAKNGRQYYEDSYIEGHVDFIFGQATAVFENCHIHSKGDGYITAPMRFSADEPAGFVFDKCRLTSSNTEKGVYLGRPWRDYGRTIFMKTVMDAQIRPEGWDHWVPEREKTAFLAEYRSSGPGAKTTERVKWAHQLTDAEAAAFSAANFLKGRDGWDPNKVNDAWVEKNDPDWKLVTWNDVFKQKPLWYQTDEAARIADQVLIYQKDNGGWDKNVDMALMLTSSEKAELAAKRSDITETTIDNRTTYPQIAYLGRVITSSLLKPTPPTNFPKYKEAFNKGVDYLLASQYENGGFPQFYPLKKGYYTHITFNDDAMIGALSVLRDIANSKDDYKFVDEARRAKAQAAVAKAIPLILKLQVEVGGKKTVWIQQYDENTLKPAWARKFEPPCLTSGESVGVVRFLMKEKPTPEIVDAIESAVKWFDANKLAGIRWERINGENTVIKDKAAPPIWARFYEIETMKPIFIGRDSIIKYDVTQIEAERRNGYAWYVESPRSLLENDYPKWKERLQKPAG
;
A
#
# COMPACT_ATOMS: atom_id res chain seq x y z
N MET A 1 12.18 75.73 50.93
CA MET A 1 13.50 75.78 51.61
C MET A 1 14.39 74.67 51.09
N ARG A 2 15.69 74.97 50.91
CA ARG A 2 16.86 74.13 50.51
C ARG A 2 16.80 72.70 51.10
N ARG A 3 17.34 71.59 50.55
CA ARG A 3 18.58 71.35 49.79
C ARG A 3 18.58 69.90 49.20
N ILE A 4 19.59 69.62 48.36
CA ILE A 4 19.79 68.50 47.43
C ILE A 4 20.43 67.23 48.07
N SER A 5 20.31 66.11 47.31
CA SER A 5 20.78 64.71 47.36
C SER A 5 22.17 64.32 47.93
N LEU A 6 22.34 62.98 48.10
CA LEU A 6 23.40 62.04 47.63
C LEU A 6 23.24 60.77 48.52
N ASP A 7 23.16 59.50 48.10
CA ASP A 7 23.56 58.78 46.90
C ASP A 7 22.88 57.40 46.88
N ARG A 8 22.43 56.97 45.70
CA ARG A 8 22.48 55.53 45.34
C ARG A 8 23.97 55.18 45.26
N ILE A 9 24.39 53.95 45.64
CA ILE A 9 25.40 53.10 44.95
C ILE A 9 25.94 52.03 45.91
N TRP A 10 25.86 50.76 45.47
CA TRP A 10 26.40 49.50 46.03
C TRP A 10 25.64 48.81 47.19
N ARG A 11 24.81 47.78 46.90
CA ARG A 11 25.19 46.33 46.78
C ARG A 11 25.86 45.82 48.07
N PHE A 12 25.51 44.69 48.69
CA PHE A 12 24.72 43.52 48.35
C PHE A 12 24.70 42.65 49.62
N ARG A 13 23.66 41.81 49.78
CA ARG A 13 23.69 40.51 50.50
C ARG A 13 24.17 40.49 51.96
N HIS A 14 23.27 40.13 52.87
CA HIS A 14 23.30 38.84 53.57
C HIS A 14 22.13 38.76 54.56
N ARG A 15 21.52 37.57 54.67
CA ARG A 15 20.53 37.16 55.68
C ARG A 15 19.06 37.49 55.39
N SER A 16 18.46 36.66 54.53
CA SER A 16 17.09 36.10 54.69
C SER A 16 16.91 34.90 53.75
N PHE A 17 17.90 34.00 53.72
CA PHE A 17 17.96 32.85 52.82
C PHE A 17 18.36 31.58 53.59
N VAL A 18 17.56 31.14 54.57
CA VAL A 18 17.79 29.84 55.24
C VAL A 18 16.52 29.08 55.62
N TYR A 19 15.32 29.69 55.73
CA TYR A 19 14.15 28.96 56.28
C TYR A 19 12.92 28.82 55.37
N PHE A 20 13.04 29.02 54.06
CA PHE A 20 11.93 28.81 53.11
C PHE A 20 12.23 27.87 51.93
N GLU A 21 13.40 27.22 51.90
CA GLU A 21 13.78 26.26 50.84
C GLU A 21 13.80 24.79 51.28
N MET A 22 13.66 24.46 52.57
CA MET A 22 13.75 23.06 53.02
C MET A 22 12.44 22.25 52.94
N ASN A 23 11.32 22.85 52.51
CA ASN A 23 10.02 22.15 52.44
C ASN A 23 9.41 22.05 51.04
N ARG A 24 10.17 22.44 50.00
CA ARG A 24 9.79 22.23 48.58
C ARG A 24 10.63 21.16 47.88
N PHE A 25 11.79 20.77 48.41
CA PHE A 25 12.59 19.70 47.82
C PHE A 25 12.16 18.30 48.27
N SER A 26 11.56 18.14 49.45
CA SER A 26 11.09 16.86 49.98
C SER A 26 9.75 16.41 49.38
N THR A 27 8.83 17.34 49.07
CA THR A 27 7.55 17.03 48.38
C THR A 27 7.71 16.86 46.87
N LEU A 28 8.64 17.58 46.23
CA LEU A 28 8.94 17.36 44.80
C LEU A 28 9.70 16.05 44.58
N ALA A 29 10.60 15.64 45.48
CA ALA A 29 11.33 14.38 45.36
C ALA A 29 10.44 13.15 45.60
N ILE A 30 9.41 13.23 46.45
CA ILE A 30 8.45 12.14 46.67
C ILE A 30 7.42 12.09 45.51
N LEU A 31 6.98 13.21 44.95
CA LEU A 31 6.15 13.20 43.73
C LEU A 31 6.92 12.79 42.47
N LEU A 32 8.21 13.12 42.36
CA LEU A 32 9.08 12.61 41.30
C LEU A 32 9.42 11.13 41.50
N MET A 33 9.53 10.61 42.74
CA MET A 33 9.66 9.17 42.98
C MET A 33 8.35 8.40 42.74
N ILE A 34 7.18 9.00 43.00
CA ILE A 34 5.88 8.37 42.71
C ILE A 34 5.52 8.49 41.21
N MET A 35 5.96 9.54 40.49
CA MET A 35 5.82 9.62 39.03
C MET A 35 6.94 8.89 38.25
N ALA A 36 8.12 8.67 38.86
CA ALA A 36 9.15 7.77 38.33
C ALA A 36 8.84 6.29 38.64
N ALA A 37 8.08 5.98 39.70
CA ALA A 37 7.51 4.65 39.92
C ALA A 37 6.33 4.34 38.98
N ALA A 38 5.80 5.34 38.27
CA ALA A 38 4.77 5.17 37.24
C ALA A 38 5.32 5.16 35.80
N THR A 39 6.64 5.19 35.61
CA THR A 39 7.27 5.13 34.27
C THR A 39 8.52 4.25 34.22
N VAL A 40 8.51 3.09 34.89
CA VAL A 40 9.14 1.87 34.37
C VAL A 40 8.28 0.68 34.82
N ALA A 41 7.04 0.62 34.35
CA ALA A 41 6.52 -0.72 34.07
C ALA A 41 7.44 -1.24 32.98
N ALA A 42 8.37 -2.15 33.32
CA ALA A 42 9.03 -2.98 32.33
C ALA A 42 7.91 -3.42 31.38
N ALA A 43 8.01 -3.03 30.09
CA ALA A 43 6.99 -3.39 29.12
C ALA A 43 6.82 -4.89 29.26
N LYS A 44 5.69 -5.32 29.84
CA LYS A 44 5.47 -6.72 30.14
C LYS A 44 5.60 -7.43 28.81
N ASP A 45 6.52 -8.38 28.71
CA ASP A 45 6.73 -9.15 27.49
C ASP A 45 5.36 -9.63 27.01
N CYS A 46 4.99 -9.28 25.77
CA CYS A 46 3.69 -9.60 25.23
C CYS A 46 3.69 -11.11 25.00
N GLU A 47 3.09 -11.88 25.90
CA GLU A 47 2.87 -13.32 25.77
C GLU A 47 1.37 -13.59 25.85
N ILE A 48 0.83 -14.33 24.87
CA ILE A 48 -0.57 -14.75 24.81
C ILE A 48 -0.59 -16.25 24.59
N ARG A 49 -1.27 -16.99 25.47
CA ARG A 49 -1.39 -18.44 25.40
C ARG A 49 -2.69 -18.84 24.72
N VAL A 50 -2.59 -19.64 23.67
CA VAL A 50 -3.71 -20.22 22.95
C VAL A 50 -3.86 -21.68 23.38
N SER A 51 -5.06 -22.08 23.76
CA SER A 51 -5.39 -23.49 23.96
C SER A 51 -6.84 -23.79 23.58
N ALA A 52 -7.04 -24.72 22.66
CA ALA A 52 -8.37 -25.13 22.22
C ALA A 52 -9.26 -25.68 23.38
N ASP A 53 -8.65 -26.26 24.42
CA ASP A 53 -9.35 -26.77 25.61
C ASP A 53 -9.72 -25.68 26.63
N GLY A 54 -9.38 -24.41 26.36
CA GLY A 54 -9.68 -23.26 27.21
C GLY A 54 -8.75 -23.07 28.40
N LYS A 55 -7.63 -23.80 28.50
CA LYS A 55 -6.62 -23.61 29.56
C LYS A 55 -5.64 -22.46 29.26
N GLY A 56 -5.71 -21.85 28.09
CA GLY A 56 -4.93 -20.66 27.70
C GLY A 56 -5.66 -19.34 28.02
N ASP A 57 -5.06 -18.23 27.60
CA ASP A 57 -5.67 -16.89 27.66
C ASP A 57 -6.81 -16.72 26.63
N VAL A 58 -6.72 -17.45 25.51
CA VAL A 58 -7.68 -17.46 24.40
C VAL A 58 -7.83 -18.88 23.83
N ARG A 59 -8.91 -19.13 23.08
CA ARG A 59 -9.17 -20.45 22.48
C ARG A 59 -8.67 -20.56 21.04
N THR A 60 -8.59 -19.45 20.34
CA THR A 60 -8.23 -19.39 18.92
C THR A 60 -6.99 -18.54 18.71
N VAL A 61 -6.28 -18.80 17.61
CA VAL A 61 -5.12 -18.01 17.23
C VAL A 61 -5.56 -16.63 16.74
N SER A 62 -6.71 -16.52 16.06
CA SER A 62 -7.27 -15.23 15.65
C SER A 62 -7.54 -14.30 16.84
N GLU A 63 -8.14 -14.81 17.94
CA GLU A 63 -8.32 -14.03 19.19
C GLU A 63 -6.98 -13.54 19.77
N ALA A 64 -5.93 -14.37 19.68
CA ALA A 64 -4.58 -13.98 20.10
C ALA A 64 -4.03 -12.85 19.23
N ILE A 65 -4.16 -12.95 17.90
CA ILE A 65 -3.71 -11.90 16.97
C ILE A 65 -4.45 -10.61 17.23
N GLU A 66 -5.77 -10.64 17.49
CA GLU A 66 -6.58 -9.46 17.80
C GLU A 66 -6.05 -8.68 19.01
N LYS A 67 -5.57 -9.39 20.04
CA LYS A 67 -4.97 -8.80 21.25
C LYS A 67 -3.61 -8.13 21.01
N VAL A 68 -2.91 -8.43 19.92
CA VAL A 68 -1.65 -7.75 19.56
C VAL A 68 -1.94 -6.30 19.09
N PRO A 69 -1.21 -5.27 19.57
CA PRO A 69 -1.42 -3.89 19.13
C PRO A 69 -1.22 -3.68 17.61
N ALA A 70 -2.07 -2.84 17.00
CA ALA A 70 -2.06 -2.53 15.56
C ALA A 70 -0.89 -1.64 15.07
N THR A 71 0.03 -1.26 15.95
CA THR A 71 1.29 -0.59 15.60
C THR A 71 2.39 -1.14 16.52
N ASN A 72 2.38 -2.46 16.68
CA ASN A 72 3.28 -3.15 17.58
C ASN A 72 4.74 -2.82 17.23
N THR A 73 5.57 -2.57 18.23
CA THR A 73 6.99 -2.19 18.03
C THR A 73 7.95 -3.13 18.77
N LYS A 74 7.41 -4.13 19.49
CA LYS A 74 8.17 -5.09 20.28
C LYS A 74 7.66 -6.50 20.06
N ARG A 75 8.50 -7.52 20.24
CA ARG A 75 8.05 -8.90 20.03
C ARG A 75 6.86 -9.28 20.92
N CYS A 76 5.82 -9.83 20.29
CA CYS A 76 4.71 -10.49 20.97
C CYS A 76 4.68 -11.99 20.64
N ILE A 77 4.76 -12.83 21.66
CA ILE A 77 4.77 -14.28 21.59
C ILE A 77 3.35 -14.82 21.77
N VAL A 78 2.81 -15.42 20.72
CA VAL A 78 1.61 -16.25 20.77
C VAL A 78 2.04 -17.70 20.95
N ARG A 79 1.91 -18.24 22.16
CA ARG A 79 2.21 -19.64 22.46
C ARG A 79 0.99 -20.50 22.18
N ILE A 80 1.12 -21.50 21.31
CA ILE A 80 -0.01 -22.30 20.84
C ILE A 80 0.14 -23.72 21.34
N SER A 81 -0.78 -24.14 22.20
CA SER A 81 -0.78 -25.49 22.78
C SER A 81 -1.12 -26.54 21.71
N PRO A 82 -0.70 -27.81 21.87
CA PRO A 82 -1.08 -28.89 20.97
C PRO A 82 -2.59 -28.95 20.71
N GLY A 83 -2.98 -29.07 19.45
CA GLY A 83 -4.35 -29.06 18.99
C GLY A 83 -4.46 -28.81 17.49
N THR A 84 -5.66 -29.02 16.94
CA THR A 84 -6.00 -28.67 15.56
C THR A 84 -6.93 -27.45 15.57
N TYR A 85 -6.41 -26.32 15.09
CA TYR A 85 -7.08 -25.03 15.04
C TYR A 85 -7.62 -24.82 13.63
N LYS A 86 -8.94 -24.99 13.46
CA LYS A 86 -9.66 -24.87 12.18
C LYS A 86 -10.18 -23.45 11.97
N GLU A 87 -9.33 -22.57 11.48
CA GLU A 87 -9.63 -21.15 11.29
C GLU A 87 -8.75 -20.55 10.18
N GLN A 88 -9.26 -19.52 9.50
CA GLN A 88 -8.47 -18.78 8.52
C GLN A 88 -7.62 -17.73 9.24
N ILE A 89 -6.31 -17.98 9.34
CA ILE A 89 -5.38 -17.15 10.08
C ILE A 89 -4.96 -15.93 9.26
N ARG A 90 -4.98 -14.74 9.88
CA ARG A 90 -4.47 -13.51 9.28
C ARG A 90 -3.67 -12.70 10.28
N VAL A 91 -2.35 -12.64 10.11
CA VAL A 91 -1.47 -11.66 10.78
C VAL A 91 -1.39 -10.42 9.88
N PRO A 92 -2.13 -9.34 10.16
CA PRO A 92 -2.20 -8.18 9.28
C PRO A 92 -0.88 -7.39 9.28
N ALA A 93 -0.64 -6.64 8.21
CA ALA A 93 0.61 -5.88 8.02
C ALA A 93 0.89 -4.83 9.11
N ASN A 94 -0.15 -4.33 9.76
CA ASN A 94 -0.02 -3.38 10.86
C ASN A 94 0.34 -4.05 12.20
N LYS A 95 0.47 -5.39 12.26
CA LYS A 95 0.91 -6.11 13.47
C LYS A 95 2.27 -6.79 13.25
N PRO A 96 3.37 -6.03 13.15
CA PRO A 96 4.70 -6.61 13.03
C PRO A 96 5.17 -7.21 14.37
N PHE A 97 6.30 -7.90 14.35
CA PHE A 97 6.95 -8.53 15.51
C PHE A 97 6.10 -9.60 16.23
N VAL A 98 5.25 -10.33 15.50
CA VAL A 98 4.47 -11.44 16.07
C VAL A 98 5.25 -12.75 15.96
N SER A 99 5.22 -13.56 17.01
CA SER A 99 5.82 -14.90 17.02
C SER A 99 4.81 -15.97 17.36
N PHE A 100 4.67 -17.00 16.53
CA PHE A 100 3.88 -18.18 16.84
C PHE A 100 4.79 -19.30 17.32
N ILE A 101 4.61 -19.76 18.56
CA ILE A 101 5.47 -20.79 19.15
C ILE A 101 4.59 -21.97 19.57
N GLY A 102 4.72 -23.08 18.86
CA GLY A 102 4.13 -24.36 19.24
C GLY A 102 5.07 -25.18 20.12
N GLU A 103 4.54 -26.26 20.68
CA GLU A 103 5.35 -27.25 21.41
C GLU A 103 5.89 -28.35 20.50
N ASN A 104 5.12 -28.71 19.46
CA ASN A 104 5.44 -29.77 18.53
C ASN A 104 4.68 -29.54 17.22
N ALA A 105 5.39 -29.47 16.10
CA ALA A 105 4.80 -29.18 14.80
C ALA A 105 3.79 -30.24 14.36
N GLU A 106 3.99 -31.51 14.70
CA GLU A 106 3.06 -32.60 14.34
C GLU A 106 1.75 -32.57 15.13
N LYS A 107 1.73 -31.87 16.27
CA LYS A 107 0.57 -31.82 17.17
C LYS A 107 -0.09 -30.44 17.23
N THR A 108 0.57 -29.41 16.73
CA THR A 108 0.09 -28.01 16.73
C THR A 108 -0.21 -27.61 15.29
N ILE A 109 -1.47 -27.79 14.86
CA ILE A 109 -1.87 -27.70 13.46
C ILE A 109 -2.82 -26.52 13.27
N LEU A 110 -2.40 -25.55 12.46
CA LEU A 110 -3.23 -24.45 11.98
C LEU A 110 -3.73 -24.80 10.59
N THR A 111 -5.04 -24.98 10.42
CA THR A 111 -5.61 -25.53 9.18
C THR A 111 -6.86 -24.79 8.73
N PHE A 112 -7.02 -24.68 7.43
CA PHE A 112 -8.24 -24.21 6.78
C PHE A 112 -8.40 -24.90 5.42
N SER A 113 -9.60 -24.88 4.84
CA SER A 113 -9.87 -25.49 3.53
C SER A 113 -10.43 -24.44 2.59
N LEU A 114 -9.59 -23.93 1.68
CA LEU A 114 -9.99 -22.92 0.72
C LEU A 114 -9.20 -23.03 -0.58
N SER A 115 -9.92 -23.16 -1.70
CA SER A 115 -9.31 -23.20 -3.03
C SER A 115 -9.34 -21.84 -3.73
N ASN A 116 -8.49 -21.67 -4.73
CA ASN A 116 -8.53 -20.55 -5.67
C ASN A 116 -9.88 -20.44 -6.37
N LYS A 117 -10.49 -21.57 -6.75
CA LYS A 117 -11.80 -21.60 -7.39
C LYS A 117 -12.88 -20.97 -6.50
N ASP A 118 -12.84 -21.22 -5.20
CA ASP A 118 -13.80 -20.68 -4.23
C ASP A 118 -13.45 -19.26 -3.78
N ALA A 119 -12.15 -18.96 -3.65
CA ALA A 119 -11.66 -17.66 -3.18
C ALA A 119 -11.63 -16.56 -4.26
N GLY A 120 -11.62 -16.95 -5.54
CA GLY A 120 -11.54 -16.07 -6.72
C GLY A 120 -10.13 -15.82 -7.25
N SER A 121 -9.10 -15.99 -6.43
CA SER A 121 -7.68 -15.89 -6.79
C SER A 121 -6.79 -16.71 -5.84
N THR A 122 -5.62 -17.16 -6.33
CA THR A 122 -4.65 -17.93 -5.52
C THR A 122 -4.21 -17.14 -4.29
N SER A 123 -3.93 -15.84 -4.44
CA SER A 123 -3.56 -14.96 -3.32
C SER A 123 -4.67 -14.85 -2.27
N ALA A 124 -5.93 -15.10 -2.62
CA ALA A 124 -7.06 -15.10 -1.68
C ALA A 124 -7.32 -16.49 -1.05
N ALA A 125 -6.73 -17.56 -1.59
CA ALA A 125 -6.96 -18.95 -1.21
C ALA A 125 -6.02 -19.43 -0.09
N TYR A 126 -5.74 -18.57 0.89
CA TYR A 126 -4.82 -18.88 1.98
C TYR A 126 -5.55 -19.50 3.18
N ALA A 127 -4.90 -20.48 3.82
CA ALA A 127 -5.24 -20.90 5.17
C ALA A 127 -4.62 -19.97 6.22
N ALA A 128 -3.36 -19.58 6.03
CA ALA A 128 -2.68 -18.55 6.83
C ALA A 128 -2.08 -17.43 5.98
N TYR A 129 -2.35 -16.18 6.33
CA TYR A 129 -1.71 -14.99 5.76
C TYR A 129 -0.79 -14.33 6.79
N ILE A 130 0.47 -14.12 6.39
CA ILE A 130 1.49 -13.44 7.19
C ILE A 130 1.88 -12.15 6.48
N GLY A 131 1.29 -11.02 6.90
CA GLY A 131 1.61 -9.69 6.39
C GLY A 131 2.47 -8.83 7.34
N GLY A 132 2.50 -9.18 8.63
CA GLY A 132 3.29 -8.45 9.62
C GLY A 132 4.79 -8.72 9.46
N HIS A 133 5.58 -7.66 9.28
CA HIS A 133 7.05 -7.76 9.22
C HIS A 133 7.62 -8.35 10.51
N ASP A 134 8.82 -8.94 10.43
CA ASP A 134 9.53 -9.50 11.60
C ASP A 134 8.80 -10.65 12.30
N PHE A 135 7.91 -11.30 11.55
CA PHE A 135 7.17 -12.47 11.97
C PHE A 135 8.11 -13.66 12.22
N ARG A 136 7.81 -14.45 13.26
CA ARG A 136 8.47 -15.73 13.48
C ARG A 136 7.45 -16.85 13.71
N ALA A 137 7.75 -18.05 13.25
CA ALA A 137 7.04 -19.25 13.67
C ALA A 137 8.01 -20.38 14.02
N GLU A 138 7.68 -21.13 15.06
CA GLU A 138 8.46 -22.29 15.50
C GLU A 138 7.55 -23.44 15.93
N ASN A 139 7.91 -24.68 15.56
CA ASN A 139 7.25 -25.91 15.99
C ASN A 139 5.74 -25.97 15.72
N ILE A 140 5.31 -25.51 14.53
CA ILE A 140 3.90 -25.44 14.11
C ILE A 140 3.71 -26.00 12.70
N THR A 141 2.55 -26.58 12.43
CA THR A 141 2.07 -26.91 11.09
C THR A 141 1.12 -25.84 10.56
N PHE A 142 1.36 -25.37 9.33
CA PHE A 142 0.40 -24.66 8.49
C PHE A 142 -0.14 -25.61 7.42
N GLU A 143 -1.45 -25.76 7.32
CA GLU A 143 -2.10 -26.68 6.38
C GLU A 143 -3.23 -25.99 5.60
N ASN A 144 -3.30 -26.24 4.29
CA ASN A 144 -4.55 -26.09 3.56
C ASN A 144 -5.10 -27.47 3.18
N SER A 145 -6.20 -27.85 3.82
CA SER A 145 -6.76 -29.20 3.74
C SER A 145 -7.68 -29.41 2.53
N PHE A 146 -7.72 -28.48 1.56
CA PHE A 146 -8.60 -28.57 0.38
C PHE A 146 -8.37 -29.83 -0.46
N GLY A 147 -7.11 -30.25 -0.62
CA GLY A 147 -6.76 -31.41 -1.42
C GLY A 147 -6.38 -31.08 -2.86
N THR A 148 -6.79 -31.94 -3.81
CA THR A 148 -6.46 -31.82 -5.24
C THR A 148 -7.57 -31.14 -6.03
N GLY A 149 -7.26 -30.69 -7.26
CA GLY A 149 -8.24 -30.16 -8.21
C GLY A 149 -8.28 -28.64 -8.35
N SER A 150 -7.60 -27.89 -7.49
CA SER A 150 -7.38 -26.44 -7.61
C SER A 150 -6.19 -26.01 -6.74
N GLN A 151 -5.65 -24.81 -7.00
CA GLN A 151 -4.65 -24.16 -6.16
C GLN A 151 -5.19 -23.92 -4.75
N ALA A 152 -4.41 -24.20 -3.72
CA ALA A 152 -4.83 -24.02 -2.33
C ALA A 152 -3.61 -23.76 -1.43
N VAL A 153 -3.51 -22.52 -0.93
CA VAL A 153 -2.32 -22.02 -0.24
C VAL A 153 -2.39 -22.33 1.25
N ALA A 154 -1.42 -23.07 1.78
CA ALA A 154 -1.29 -23.33 3.21
C ALA A 154 -0.81 -22.08 3.95
N VAL A 155 0.21 -21.42 3.41
CA VAL A 155 0.66 -20.13 3.93
C VAL A 155 1.03 -19.17 2.80
N LEU A 156 0.54 -17.94 2.91
CA LEU A 156 0.96 -16.81 2.09
C LEU A 156 1.79 -15.88 2.96
N VAL A 157 3.06 -15.68 2.57
CA VAL A 157 3.99 -14.82 3.30
C VAL A 157 4.30 -13.58 2.47
N GLU A 158 3.86 -12.43 2.98
CA GLU A 158 4.05 -11.10 2.41
C GLU A 158 4.63 -10.18 3.48
N ALA A 159 5.80 -10.57 3.98
CA ALA A 159 6.45 -9.92 5.09
C ALA A 159 7.97 -9.95 4.87
N ASP A 160 8.62 -8.87 5.27
CA ASP A 160 10.07 -8.82 5.30
C ASP A 160 10.61 -9.35 6.64
N ARG A 161 11.78 -9.99 6.57
CA ARG A 161 12.47 -10.63 7.69
C ARG A 161 11.65 -11.69 8.41
N ALA A 162 10.80 -12.41 7.68
CA ALA A 162 10.00 -13.51 8.22
C ALA A 162 10.86 -14.76 8.44
N VAL A 163 10.71 -15.41 9.59
CA VAL A 163 11.50 -16.60 9.97
C VAL A 163 10.59 -17.76 10.37
N PHE A 164 10.86 -18.95 9.83
CA PHE A 164 10.15 -20.19 10.15
C PHE A 164 11.18 -21.26 10.53
N LYS A 165 11.07 -21.82 11.74
CA LYS A 165 11.99 -22.86 12.24
C LYS A 165 11.23 -24.10 12.66
N SER A 166 11.65 -25.28 12.20
CA SER A 166 11.00 -26.54 12.57
C SER A 166 9.49 -26.54 12.31
N CYS A 167 9.07 -25.87 11.23
CA CYS A 167 7.68 -25.75 10.81
C CYS A 167 7.34 -26.82 9.76
N ARG A 168 6.04 -27.09 9.61
CA ARG A 168 5.52 -27.94 8.52
C ARG A 168 4.55 -27.13 7.66
N PHE A 169 4.64 -27.31 6.35
CA PHE A 169 3.79 -26.64 5.37
C PHE A 169 3.15 -27.72 4.49
N LEU A 170 1.85 -27.95 4.70
CA LEU A 170 1.13 -29.09 4.13
C LEU A 170 0.06 -28.64 3.15
N GLY A 171 0.12 -29.19 1.93
CA GLY A 171 -0.83 -28.87 0.87
C GLY A 171 -0.67 -29.76 -0.36
N TRP A 172 -1.11 -29.23 -1.50
CA TRP A 172 -1.00 -29.88 -2.80
C TRP A 172 -0.45 -28.89 -3.84
N GLN A 173 -1.29 -28.33 -4.71
CA GLN A 173 -0.88 -27.28 -5.63
C GLN A 173 -0.82 -25.94 -4.89
N ASP A 174 0.28 -25.20 -5.09
CA ASP A 174 0.51 -23.86 -4.52
C ASP A 174 0.59 -23.81 -2.97
N THR A 175 1.20 -24.81 -2.33
CA THR A 175 1.27 -24.93 -0.85
C THR A 175 1.87 -23.70 -0.14
N LEU A 176 3.08 -23.29 -0.50
CA LEU A 176 3.82 -22.18 0.11
C LEU A 176 3.94 -21.03 -0.89
N TYR A 177 3.16 -19.96 -0.65
CA TYR A 177 3.27 -18.74 -1.41
C TYR A 177 4.25 -17.77 -0.71
N ALA A 178 5.53 -17.92 -1.03
CA ALA A 178 6.60 -16.99 -0.66
C ALA A 178 6.48 -15.71 -1.51
N LYS A 179 5.43 -14.92 -1.23
CA LYS A 179 4.93 -13.86 -2.11
C LYS A 179 5.91 -12.71 -2.26
N ASN A 180 6.34 -12.09 -1.17
CA ASN A 180 7.25 -10.94 -1.18
C ASN A 180 8.04 -10.81 0.14
N GLY A 181 9.05 -9.94 0.15
CA GLY A 181 9.93 -9.70 1.30
C GLY A 181 11.03 -10.75 1.42
N ARG A 182 11.90 -10.59 2.42
CA ARG A 182 12.97 -11.54 2.73
C ARG A 182 12.49 -12.56 3.75
N GLN A 183 12.76 -13.84 3.47
CA GLN A 183 12.19 -14.95 4.22
C GLN A 183 13.25 -16.03 4.48
N TYR A 184 13.26 -16.59 5.69
CA TYR A 184 14.18 -17.65 6.10
C TYR A 184 13.41 -18.84 6.67
N TYR A 185 13.62 -20.02 6.09
CA TYR A 185 13.02 -21.28 6.48
C TYR A 185 14.13 -22.23 6.89
N GLU A 186 14.09 -22.74 8.11
CA GLU A 186 15.13 -23.59 8.69
C GLU A 186 14.53 -24.85 9.29
N ASP A 187 15.18 -26.00 9.05
CA ASP A 187 14.82 -27.30 9.62
C ASP A 187 13.33 -27.67 9.43
N SER A 188 12.75 -27.18 8.34
CA SER A 188 11.31 -27.25 8.08
C SER A 188 10.95 -28.31 7.03
N TYR A 189 9.73 -28.83 7.12
CA TYR A 189 9.18 -29.78 6.17
C TYR A 189 8.14 -29.09 5.27
N ILE A 190 8.29 -29.22 3.95
CA ILE A 190 7.37 -28.65 2.96
C ILE A 190 6.91 -29.76 2.02
N GLU A 191 5.60 -29.94 1.87
CA GLU A 191 5.05 -30.89 0.89
C GLU A 191 4.05 -30.26 -0.10
N GLY A 192 4.00 -30.82 -1.30
CA GLY A 192 3.05 -30.38 -2.32
C GLY A 192 3.21 -31.12 -3.64
N HIS A 193 2.58 -30.61 -4.69
CA HIS A 193 2.47 -31.26 -6.00
C HIS A 193 2.99 -30.38 -7.13
N VAL A 194 2.20 -29.39 -7.57
CA VAL A 194 2.55 -28.47 -8.66
C VAL A 194 2.84 -27.10 -8.07
N ASP A 195 3.97 -26.53 -8.47
CA ASP A 195 4.42 -25.17 -8.16
C ASP A 195 4.32 -24.84 -6.66
N PHE A 196 4.57 -25.83 -5.79
CA PHE A 196 4.16 -25.75 -4.39
C PHE A 196 5.06 -24.85 -3.53
N ILE A 197 6.15 -24.32 -4.08
CA ILE A 197 6.92 -23.20 -3.53
C ILE A 197 7.05 -22.13 -4.62
N PHE A 198 6.34 -21.01 -4.47
CA PHE A 198 6.22 -20.01 -5.54
C PHE A 198 6.11 -18.58 -5.01
N GLY A 199 6.32 -17.60 -5.89
CA GLY A 199 6.23 -16.17 -5.57
C GLY A 199 7.52 -15.38 -5.83
N GLN A 200 7.57 -14.14 -5.31
CA GLN A 200 8.58 -13.11 -5.59
C GLN A 200 9.44 -12.76 -4.35
N ALA A 201 9.35 -13.54 -3.28
CA ALA A 201 10.23 -13.34 -2.12
C ALA A 201 11.71 -13.57 -2.45
N THR A 202 12.58 -12.96 -1.66
CA THR A 202 13.98 -13.38 -1.52
C THR A 202 14.00 -14.38 -0.38
N ALA A 203 13.94 -15.68 -0.69
CA ALA A 203 13.75 -16.71 0.32
C ALA A 203 14.91 -17.72 0.34
N VAL A 204 15.32 -18.11 1.55
CA VAL A 204 16.31 -19.16 1.78
C VAL A 204 15.67 -20.28 2.59
N PHE A 205 15.82 -21.50 2.11
CA PHE A 205 15.43 -22.75 2.74
C PHE A 205 16.72 -23.47 3.13
N GLU A 206 17.04 -23.53 4.42
CA GLU A 206 18.24 -24.18 4.95
C GLU A 206 17.86 -25.45 5.73
N ASN A 207 18.53 -26.56 5.42
CA ASN A 207 18.29 -27.87 6.03
C ASN A 207 16.82 -28.35 5.96
N CYS A 208 16.06 -27.90 4.96
CA CYS A 208 14.66 -28.28 4.81
C CYS A 208 14.50 -29.66 4.15
N HIS A 209 13.41 -30.35 4.50
CA HIS A 209 12.93 -31.53 3.79
C HIS A 209 11.78 -31.12 2.86
N ILE A 210 12.00 -31.26 1.56
CA ILE A 210 11.03 -30.94 0.51
C ILE A 210 10.46 -32.25 -0.07
N HIS A 211 9.14 -32.42 0.00
CA HIS A 211 8.47 -33.66 -0.40
C HIS A 211 7.43 -33.44 -1.50
N SER A 212 7.68 -34.01 -2.68
CA SER A 212 6.73 -33.98 -3.80
C SER A 212 5.75 -35.14 -3.72
N LYS A 213 4.45 -34.84 -3.76
CA LYS A 213 3.35 -35.81 -3.62
C LYS A 213 2.87 -36.41 -4.94
N GLY A 214 3.51 -36.05 -6.05
CA GLY A 214 3.25 -36.56 -7.39
C GLY A 214 4.13 -35.89 -8.45
N ASP A 215 3.88 -36.20 -9.72
CA ASP A 215 4.58 -35.59 -10.86
C ASP A 215 4.34 -34.07 -10.92
N GLY A 216 5.36 -33.27 -11.18
CA GLY A 216 5.17 -31.82 -11.24
C GLY A 216 6.43 -31.00 -11.05
N TYR A 217 6.28 -29.87 -10.34
CA TYR A 217 7.30 -28.83 -10.21
C TYR A 217 7.42 -28.41 -8.75
N ILE A 218 8.66 -28.37 -8.24
CA ILE A 218 8.91 -27.89 -6.88
C ILE A 218 8.76 -26.38 -6.79
N THR A 219 9.42 -25.65 -7.69
CA THR A 219 9.49 -24.19 -7.62
C THR A 219 8.89 -23.47 -8.82
N ALA A 220 8.25 -22.33 -8.56
CA ALA A 220 7.81 -21.39 -9.57
C ALA A 220 8.18 -19.93 -9.20
N PRO A 221 9.46 -19.53 -9.36
CA PRO A 221 9.92 -18.19 -8.99
C PRO A 221 9.34 -17.11 -9.91
N MET A 222 8.89 -16.01 -9.31
CA MET A 222 8.39 -14.81 -9.97
C MET A 222 9.40 -13.67 -9.82
N ARG A 223 10.08 -13.32 -10.92
CA ARG A 223 11.04 -12.22 -10.98
C ARG A 223 10.94 -11.53 -12.35
N PHE A 224 10.78 -10.21 -12.37
CA PHE A 224 10.47 -9.44 -13.59
C PHE A 224 11.68 -8.80 -14.25
N SER A 225 12.79 -8.64 -13.52
CA SER A 225 13.99 -8.01 -14.07
C SER A 225 15.27 -8.47 -13.36
N ALA A 226 16.41 -8.25 -14.01
CA ALA A 226 17.72 -8.67 -13.53
C ALA A 226 18.19 -7.94 -12.27
N ASP A 227 17.63 -6.78 -11.94
CA ASP A 227 17.94 -5.96 -10.76
C ASP A 227 17.10 -6.34 -9.52
N GLU A 228 16.04 -7.13 -9.68
CA GLU A 228 15.23 -7.56 -8.53
C GLU A 228 16.00 -8.57 -7.66
N PRO A 229 15.98 -8.44 -6.31
CA PRO A 229 16.66 -9.36 -5.41
C PRO A 229 15.89 -10.68 -5.21
N ALA A 230 14.67 -10.81 -5.75
CA ALA A 230 13.80 -11.98 -5.61
C ALA A 230 14.48 -13.30 -6.07
N GLY A 231 14.04 -14.41 -5.50
CA GLY A 231 14.50 -15.75 -5.86
C GLY A 231 14.58 -16.69 -4.67
N PHE A 232 14.73 -17.97 -4.96
CA PHE A 232 14.75 -19.02 -3.96
C PHE A 232 16.12 -19.70 -3.90
N VAL A 233 16.62 -19.90 -2.68
CA VAL A 233 17.83 -20.68 -2.43
C VAL A 233 17.47 -21.84 -1.51
N PHE A 234 17.82 -23.05 -1.92
CA PHE A 234 17.71 -24.27 -1.12
C PHE A 234 19.12 -24.72 -0.76
N ASP A 235 19.53 -24.56 0.50
CA ASP A 235 20.86 -24.96 0.97
C ASP A 235 20.77 -26.16 1.91
N LYS A 236 21.52 -27.22 1.59
CA LYS A 236 21.59 -28.46 2.39
C LYS A 236 20.24 -29.16 2.58
N CYS A 237 19.30 -28.95 1.65
CA CYS A 237 17.99 -29.55 1.71
C CYS A 237 18.01 -31.03 1.28
N ARG A 238 16.90 -31.73 1.54
CA ARG A 238 16.63 -33.06 0.99
C ARG A 238 15.36 -33.05 0.15
N LEU A 239 15.45 -33.49 -1.11
CA LEU A 239 14.32 -33.64 -2.01
C LEU A 239 13.91 -35.11 -2.09
N THR A 240 12.63 -35.36 -1.85
CA THR A 240 12.02 -36.70 -1.93
C THR A 240 10.71 -36.63 -2.67
N SER A 241 10.18 -37.77 -3.08
CA SER A 241 8.84 -37.83 -3.62
C SER A 241 8.08 -39.11 -3.28
N SER A 242 6.76 -39.05 -3.44
CA SER A 242 5.83 -40.18 -3.43
C SER A 242 4.88 -40.05 -4.62
N ASN A 243 4.26 -41.17 -5.04
CA ASN A 243 3.28 -41.23 -6.13
C ASN A 243 3.76 -40.57 -7.45
N THR A 244 5.04 -40.72 -7.77
CA THR A 244 5.68 -40.11 -8.94
C THR A 244 5.99 -41.19 -9.98
N GLU A 245 5.45 -41.05 -11.19
CA GLU A 245 5.69 -41.97 -12.30
C GLU A 245 6.56 -41.33 -13.40
N LYS A 246 6.24 -40.08 -13.78
CA LYS A 246 6.93 -39.33 -14.83
C LYS A 246 8.10 -38.51 -14.33
N GLY A 247 8.17 -38.26 -13.03
CA GLY A 247 9.24 -37.51 -12.38
C GLY A 247 8.84 -36.08 -12.01
N VAL A 248 9.73 -35.44 -11.27
CA VAL A 248 9.57 -34.08 -10.73
C VAL A 248 10.66 -33.17 -11.29
N TYR A 249 10.27 -31.96 -11.69
CA TYR A 249 11.20 -30.88 -12.02
C TYR A 249 11.55 -30.06 -10.77
N LEU A 250 12.80 -29.61 -10.69
CA LEU A 250 13.29 -28.65 -9.70
C LEU A 250 12.50 -27.34 -9.75
N GLY A 251 12.00 -26.97 -10.92
CA GLY A 251 11.07 -25.87 -11.08
C GLY A 251 10.97 -25.35 -12.51
N ARG A 252 10.27 -24.23 -12.63
CA ARG A 252 10.06 -23.50 -13.88
C ARG A 252 9.87 -22.00 -13.65
N PRO A 253 10.44 -21.11 -14.47
CA PRO A 253 10.38 -19.68 -14.23
C PRO A 253 8.97 -19.16 -14.54
N TRP A 254 8.21 -18.75 -13.52
CA TRP A 254 6.86 -18.21 -13.72
C TRP A 254 6.87 -16.83 -14.41
N ARG A 255 7.99 -16.10 -14.30
CA ARG A 255 8.29 -14.87 -15.02
C ARG A 255 9.71 -14.89 -15.56
N ASP A 256 9.99 -13.99 -16.49
CA ASP A 256 11.13 -14.07 -17.42
C ASP A 256 12.49 -14.16 -16.72
N TYR A 257 12.65 -13.53 -15.55
CA TYR A 257 13.91 -13.53 -14.80
C TYR A 257 13.92 -14.49 -13.61
N GLY A 258 12.99 -15.46 -13.58
CA GLY A 258 12.81 -16.43 -12.50
C GLY A 258 14.14 -17.02 -12.03
N ARG A 259 14.33 -17.07 -10.71
CA ARG A 259 15.60 -17.46 -10.08
C ARG A 259 15.40 -18.47 -8.97
N THR A 260 16.01 -19.64 -9.14
CA THR A 260 16.06 -20.70 -8.13
C THR A 260 17.45 -21.32 -8.10
N ILE A 261 17.98 -21.56 -6.91
CA ILE A 261 19.28 -22.18 -6.69
C ILE A 261 19.14 -23.36 -5.73
N PHE A 262 19.68 -24.53 -6.10
CA PHE A 262 19.83 -25.69 -5.21
C PHE A 262 21.31 -25.92 -4.89
N MET A 263 21.70 -25.76 -3.62
CA MET A 263 23.06 -25.90 -3.13
C MET A 263 23.17 -27.06 -2.13
N LYS A 264 24.18 -27.91 -2.29
CA LYS A 264 24.50 -29.04 -1.40
C LYS A 264 23.27 -29.89 -1.05
N THR A 265 22.33 -29.99 -1.98
CA THR A 265 21.01 -30.60 -1.77
C THR A 265 21.08 -32.07 -2.15
N VAL A 266 20.50 -32.95 -1.33
CA VAL A 266 20.39 -34.38 -1.64
C VAL A 266 19.11 -34.61 -2.43
N MET A 267 19.22 -35.18 -3.64
CA MET A 267 18.13 -35.38 -4.58
C MET A 267 17.88 -36.86 -4.85
N ASP A 268 16.70 -37.36 -4.50
CA ASP A 268 16.26 -38.73 -4.82
C ASP A 268 16.02 -38.91 -6.34
N ALA A 269 15.86 -40.16 -6.79
CA ALA A 269 15.96 -40.56 -8.19
C ALA A 269 14.83 -40.03 -9.10
N GLN A 270 13.76 -39.53 -8.49
CA GLN A 270 12.56 -39.05 -9.16
C GLN A 270 12.72 -37.63 -9.73
N ILE A 271 13.81 -36.92 -9.40
CA ILE A 271 14.15 -35.68 -10.11
C ILE A 271 14.51 -36.01 -11.56
N ARG A 272 13.82 -35.35 -12.49
CA ARG A 272 14.01 -35.57 -13.92
C ARG A 272 15.43 -35.24 -14.36
N PRO A 273 16.03 -35.99 -15.31
CA PRO A 273 17.37 -35.70 -15.82
C PRO A 273 17.52 -34.27 -16.35
N GLU A 274 16.50 -33.75 -17.03
CA GLU A 274 16.48 -32.37 -17.56
C GLU A 274 16.53 -31.32 -16.44
N GLY A 275 16.03 -31.67 -15.25
CA GLY A 275 16.02 -30.86 -14.03
C GLY A 275 14.99 -29.73 -14.04
N TRP A 276 14.88 -28.98 -15.13
CA TRP A 276 14.10 -27.74 -15.20
C TRP A 276 13.19 -27.70 -16.43
N ASP A 277 12.09 -26.99 -16.30
CA ASP A 277 11.16 -26.68 -17.39
C ASP A 277 11.16 -25.16 -17.66
N HIS A 278 11.04 -24.74 -18.92
CA HIS A 278 11.17 -23.32 -19.27
C HIS A 278 9.88 -22.51 -19.09
N TRP A 279 8.73 -23.15 -18.80
CA TRP A 279 7.38 -22.58 -18.90
C TRP A 279 6.98 -22.17 -20.33
N VAL A 280 7.74 -21.25 -20.93
CA VAL A 280 7.76 -20.95 -22.38
C VAL A 280 9.22 -20.80 -22.85
N PRO A 281 9.57 -21.19 -24.09
CA PRO A 281 10.96 -21.25 -24.54
C PRO A 281 11.75 -19.94 -24.42
N GLU A 282 11.09 -18.77 -24.50
CA GLU A 282 11.75 -17.47 -24.45
C GLU A 282 12.44 -17.19 -23.11
N ARG A 283 11.94 -17.78 -22.01
CA ARG A 283 12.46 -17.51 -20.66
C ARG A 283 13.82 -18.12 -20.39
N GLU A 284 14.24 -19.09 -21.21
CA GLU A 284 15.58 -19.68 -21.16
C GLU A 284 16.69 -18.63 -21.29
N LYS A 285 16.40 -17.49 -21.94
CA LYS A 285 17.36 -16.41 -22.19
C LYS A 285 17.67 -15.57 -20.95
N THR A 286 16.77 -15.54 -19.97
CA THR A 286 16.83 -14.56 -18.86
C THR A 286 16.66 -15.20 -17.48
N ALA A 287 16.08 -16.40 -17.38
CA ALA A 287 15.97 -17.12 -16.13
C ALA A 287 17.36 -17.52 -15.59
N PHE A 288 17.49 -17.59 -14.27
CA PHE A 288 18.71 -18.02 -13.59
C PHE A 288 18.42 -19.21 -12.68
N LEU A 289 18.48 -20.41 -13.24
CA LEU A 289 18.23 -21.67 -12.52
C LEU A 289 19.55 -22.40 -12.35
N ALA A 290 19.95 -22.62 -11.10
CA ALA A 290 21.32 -23.04 -10.81
C ALA A 290 21.43 -24.17 -9.76
N GLU A 291 22.49 -24.95 -9.86
CA GLU A 291 22.85 -26.00 -8.92
C GLU A 291 24.30 -25.84 -8.43
N TYR A 292 24.58 -26.26 -7.20
CA TYR A 292 25.93 -26.24 -6.63
C TYR A 292 26.16 -27.45 -5.72
N ARG A 293 27.05 -28.36 -6.14
CA ARG A 293 27.50 -29.52 -5.32
C ARG A 293 26.37 -30.33 -4.69
N SER A 294 25.23 -30.43 -5.38
CA SER A 294 24.13 -31.33 -4.99
C SER A 294 24.55 -32.79 -5.21
N SER A 295 23.91 -33.72 -4.49
CA SER A 295 24.27 -35.15 -4.50
C SER A 295 23.04 -36.05 -4.52
N GLY A 296 23.24 -37.35 -4.68
CA GLY A 296 22.16 -38.33 -4.83
C GLY A 296 21.82 -38.66 -6.29
N PRO A 297 20.98 -39.68 -6.52
CA PRO A 297 20.69 -40.17 -7.87
C PRO A 297 20.04 -39.13 -8.79
N GLY A 298 19.25 -38.19 -8.25
CA GLY A 298 18.60 -37.12 -9.03
C GLY A 298 19.47 -35.90 -9.31
N ALA A 299 20.68 -35.82 -8.73
CA ALA A 299 21.57 -34.66 -8.84
C ALA A 299 22.55 -34.73 -10.03
N LYS A 300 22.41 -35.72 -10.92
CA LYS A 300 23.27 -35.85 -12.10
C LYS A 300 23.04 -34.69 -13.06
N THR A 301 24.11 -33.96 -13.40
CA THR A 301 24.01 -32.73 -14.19
C THR A 301 24.22 -32.93 -15.69
N THR A 302 24.67 -34.11 -16.12
CA THR A 302 25.05 -34.41 -17.51
C THR A 302 23.92 -34.29 -18.52
N GLU A 303 22.67 -34.44 -18.08
CA GLU A 303 21.46 -34.39 -18.92
C GLU A 303 20.60 -33.16 -18.65
N ARG A 304 21.09 -32.22 -17.83
CA ARG A 304 20.37 -30.98 -17.55
C ARG A 304 20.16 -30.20 -18.83
N VAL A 305 19.06 -29.43 -18.84
CA VAL A 305 18.84 -28.43 -19.89
C VAL A 305 20.07 -27.51 -20.02
N LYS A 306 20.42 -27.13 -21.25
CA LYS A 306 21.66 -26.39 -21.55
C LYS A 306 21.75 -25.01 -20.90
N TRP A 307 20.60 -24.45 -20.52
CA TRP A 307 20.47 -23.14 -19.87
C TRP A 307 20.44 -23.22 -18.34
N ALA A 308 20.60 -24.42 -17.75
CA ALA A 308 20.86 -24.57 -16.32
C ALA A 308 22.31 -24.20 -16.00
N HIS A 309 22.53 -23.52 -14.87
CA HIS A 309 23.85 -23.04 -14.47
C HIS A 309 24.45 -23.89 -13.35
N GLN A 310 25.72 -24.26 -13.48
CA GLN A 310 26.49 -24.89 -12.40
C GLN A 310 27.35 -23.82 -11.74
N LEU A 311 27.07 -23.52 -10.47
CA LEU A 311 27.78 -22.46 -9.77
C LEU A 311 29.23 -22.86 -9.46
N THR A 312 30.10 -21.87 -9.52
CA THR A 312 31.43 -21.90 -8.92
C THR A 312 31.37 -21.65 -7.41
N ASP A 313 32.45 -21.92 -6.69
CA ASP A 313 32.54 -21.65 -5.25
C ASP A 313 32.34 -20.16 -4.91
N ALA A 314 32.83 -19.26 -5.77
CA ALA A 314 32.68 -17.82 -5.59
C ALA A 314 31.23 -17.36 -5.81
N GLU A 315 30.55 -17.88 -6.82
CA GLU A 315 29.13 -17.57 -7.06
C GLU A 315 28.24 -18.14 -5.95
N ALA A 316 28.51 -19.37 -5.49
CA ALA A 316 27.76 -20.00 -4.41
C ALA A 316 27.82 -19.20 -3.10
N ALA A 317 28.95 -18.55 -2.79
CA ALA A 317 29.09 -17.72 -1.60
C ALA A 317 28.10 -16.54 -1.57
N ALA A 318 27.74 -15.99 -2.72
CA ALA A 318 26.77 -14.89 -2.84
C ALA A 318 25.34 -15.33 -2.47
N PHE A 319 25.05 -16.63 -2.59
CA PHE A 319 23.74 -17.22 -2.27
C PHE A 319 23.64 -17.79 -0.85
N SER A 320 24.66 -17.64 0.00
CA SER A 320 24.53 -17.97 1.43
C SER A 320 23.45 -17.11 2.10
N ALA A 321 22.79 -17.65 3.14
CA ALA A 321 21.71 -16.96 3.84
C ALA A 321 22.08 -15.52 4.25
N ALA A 322 23.26 -15.35 4.85
CA ALA A 322 23.76 -14.05 5.30
C ALA A 322 24.00 -13.04 4.17
N ASN A 323 24.35 -13.48 2.96
CA ASN A 323 24.60 -12.60 1.82
C ASN A 323 23.32 -12.33 1.02
N PHE A 324 22.53 -13.37 0.77
CA PHE A 324 21.33 -13.28 -0.07
C PHE A 324 20.20 -12.51 0.64
N LEU A 325 20.08 -12.65 1.96
CA LEU A 325 19.06 -11.97 2.76
C LEU A 325 19.52 -10.63 3.35
N LYS A 326 20.77 -10.23 3.09
CA LYS A 326 21.40 -9.03 3.66
C LYS A 326 20.56 -7.77 3.50
N GLY A 327 19.98 -7.56 2.31
CA GLY A 327 19.27 -6.32 1.97
C GLY A 327 20.11 -5.06 2.19
N ARG A 328 19.45 -3.91 2.24
CA ARG A 328 20.09 -2.62 2.57
C ARG A 328 20.33 -2.44 4.07
N ASP A 329 19.55 -3.11 4.91
CA ASP A 329 19.64 -3.01 6.36
C ASP A 329 20.73 -3.91 6.96
N GLY A 330 21.24 -4.90 6.23
CA GLY A 330 22.28 -5.82 6.72
C GLY A 330 21.74 -7.04 7.49
N TRP A 331 20.47 -7.40 7.28
CA TRP A 331 19.82 -8.51 7.96
C TRP A 331 20.55 -9.86 7.76
N ASP A 332 20.89 -10.51 8.87
CA ASP A 332 21.41 -11.88 8.90
C ASP A 332 20.53 -12.70 9.85
N PRO A 333 19.69 -13.62 9.35
CA PRO A 333 18.72 -14.35 10.18
C PRO A 333 19.37 -15.20 11.28
N ASN A 334 20.67 -15.49 11.17
CA ASN A 334 21.42 -16.32 12.11
C ASN A 334 22.20 -15.52 13.15
N LYS A 335 22.21 -14.18 13.06
CA LYS A 335 22.98 -13.32 13.97
C LYS A 335 22.19 -12.22 14.65
N VAL A 336 21.14 -11.69 14.00
CA VAL A 336 20.41 -10.55 14.56
C VAL A 336 19.41 -11.01 15.61
N ASN A 337 19.29 -10.22 16.69
CA ASN A 337 18.31 -10.43 17.76
C ASN A 337 17.21 -9.36 17.71
N ASP A 338 16.22 -9.47 18.61
CA ASP A 338 15.07 -8.56 18.61
C ASP A 338 15.49 -7.10 18.83
N ALA A 339 16.49 -6.84 19.67
CA ALA A 339 17.00 -5.49 19.90
C ALA A 339 17.57 -4.83 18.63
N TRP A 340 18.08 -5.62 17.68
CA TRP A 340 18.51 -5.11 16.38
C TRP A 340 17.31 -4.88 15.46
N VAL A 341 16.41 -5.85 15.36
CA VAL A 341 15.26 -5.80 14.45
C VAL A 341 14.30 -4.66 14.83
N GLU A 342 14.09 -4.42 16.12
CA GLU A 342 13.25 -3.32 16.65
C GLU A 342 13.82 -1.92 16.37
N LYS A 343 15.12 -1.80 16.03
CA LYS A 343 15.79 -0.53 15.73
C LYS A 343 15.99 -0.25 14.24
N ASN A 344 15.76 -1.24 13.39
CA ASN A 344 16.02 -1.13 11.95
C ASN A 344 14.74 -1.40 11.17
N ASP A 345 14.36 -0.44 10.34
CA ASP A 345 13.19 -0.60 9.47
C ASP A 345 13.41 -1.74 8.45
N PRO A 346 12.36 -2.49 8.11
CA PRO A 346 12.42 -3.46 7.02
C PRO A 346 12.76 -2.81 5.67
N ASP A 347 13.47 -3.57 4.83
CA ASP A 347 13.95 -3.12 3.53
C ASP A 347 12.83 -3.11 2.48
N TRP A 348 11.90 -4.04 2.61
CA TRP A 348 10.72 -4.17 1.75
C TRP A 348 9.45 -3.67 2.45
N LYS A 349 8.52 -3.09 1.68
CA LYS A 349 7.23 -2.58 2.18
C LYS A 349 6.08 -3.12 1.34
N LEU A 350 4.94 -3.34 2.00
CA LEU A 350 3.68 -3.72 1.36
C LEU A 350 3.20 -2.63 0.39
N VAL A 351 2.60 -3.06 -0.72
CA VAL A 351 1.89 -2.17 -1.65
C VAL A 351 0.56 -1.75 -1.01
N THR A 352 0.39 -0.44 -0.76
CA THR A 352 -0.89 0.13 -0.31
C THR A 352 -1.77 0.53 -1.50
N TRP A 353 -3.06 0.82 -1.25
CA TRP A 353 -3.93 1.41 -2.28
C TRP A 353 -3.35 2.65 -2.95
N ASN A 354 -2.61 3.49 -2.22
CA ASN A 354 -1.97 4.66 -2.81
C ASN A 354 -0.75 4.33 -3.68
N ASP A 355 -0.14 3.16 -3.49
CA ASP A 355 1.03 2.72 -4.23
C ASP A 355 0.67 1.97 -5.51
N VAL A 356 -0.56 1.49 -5.66
CA VAL A 356 -0.98 0.72 -6.85
C VAL A 356 -0.81 1.50 -8.14
N PHE A 357 -0.91 2.83 -8.11
CA PHE A 357 -0.76 3.69 -9.30
C PHE A 357 0.70 4.00 -9.63
N LYS A 358 1.65 3.67 -8.74
CA LYS A 358 3.09 3.84 -8.91
C LYS A 358 3.77 2.58 -9.47
N GLN A 359 3.02 1.49 -9.62
CA GLN A 359 3.56 0.22 -10.07
C GLN A 359 3.91 0.24 -11.56
N LYS A 360 4.93 -0.54 -11.93
CA LYS A 360 5.36 -0.71 -13.33
C LYS A 360 4.27 -1.45 -14.13
N PRO A 361 4.16 -1.26 -15.46
CA PRO A 361 3.13 -1.89 -16.29
C PRO A 361 2.98 -3.42 -16.11
N LEU A 362 4.10 -4.16 -16.03
CA LEU A 362 4.08 -5.62 -15.85
C LEU A 362 3.45 -6.07 -14.51
N TRP A 363 3.46 -5.22 -13.49
CA TRP A 363 2.87 -5.55 -12.20
C TRP A 363 1.34 -5.75 -12.31
N TYR A 364 0.66 -5.04 -13.21
CA TYR A 364 -0.79 -5.21 -13.43
C TYR A 364 -1.18 -6.55 -14.07
N GLN A 365 -0.21 -7.37 -14.49
CA GLN A 365 -0.43 -8.73 -14.99
C GLN A 365 -0.30 -9.81 -13.90
N THR A 366 0.05 -9.41 -12.68
CA THR A 366 0.28 -10.30 -11.53
C THR A 366 -1.01 -10.74 -10.86
N ASP A 367 -0.93 -11.84 -10.12
CA ASP A 367 -2.05 -12.31 -9.31
C ASP A 367 -2.33 -11.37 -8.13
N GLU A 368 -1.33 -10.56 -7.72
CA GLU A 368 -1.54 -9.51 -6.73
C GLU A 368 -2.41 -8.38 -7.27
N ALA A 369 -2.12 -7.90 -8.48
CA ALA A 369 -2.96 -6.88 -9.10
C ALA A 369 -4.40 -7.38 -9.33
N ALA A 370 -4.55 -8.63 -9.75
CA ALA A 370 -5.86 -9.29 -9.90
C ALA A 370 -6.59 -9.42 -8.56
N ARG A 371 -5.91 -9.82 -7.49
CA ARG A 371 -6.49 -9.91 -6.16
C ARG A 371 -6.95 -8.55 -5.62
N ILE A 372 -6.16 -7.49 -5.83
CA ILE A 372 -6.60 -6.13 -5.47
C ILE A 372 -7.83 -5.75 -6.30
N ALA A 373 -7.89 -6.11 -7.58
CA ALA A 373 -9.08 -5.89 -8.40
C ALA A 373 -10.31 -6.65 -7.87
N ASP A 374 -10.15 -7.89 -7.41
CA ASP A 374 -11.21 -8.62 -6.70
C ASP A 374 -11.71 -7.85 -5.47
N GLN A 375 -10.82 -7.24 -4.69
CA GLN A 375 -11.24 -6.43 -3.54
C GLN A 375 -11.93 -5.13 -3.97
N VAL A 376 -11.48 -4.49 -5.05
CA VAL A 376 -12.21 -3.36 -5.64
C VAL A 376 -13.65 -3.77 -6.00
N LEU A 377 -13.88 -4.98 -6.51
CA LEU A 377 -15.25 -5.50 -6.74
C LEU A 377 -16.04 -5.67 -5.45
N ILE A 378 -15.41 -6.15 -4.38
CA ILE A 378 -16.06 -6.41 -3.09
C ILE A 378 -16.54 -5.12 -2.46
N TYR A 379 -15.73 -4.05 -2.55
CA TYR A 379 -16.07 -2.73 -2.02
C TYR A 379 -17.04 -1.92 -2.89
N GLN A 380 -17.29 -2.31 -4.15
CA GLN A 380 -18.23 -1.59 -5.00
C GLN A 380 -19.67 -1.79 -4.50
N LYS A 381 -20.42 -0.68 -4.42
CA LYS A 381 -21.84 -0.70 -4.05
C LYS A 381 -22.74 -0.90 -5.27
N ASP A 382 -24.02 -1.19 -5.03
CA ASP A 382 -24.97 -1.55 -6.09
C ASP A 382 -25.21 -0.43 -7.13
N ASN A 383 -25.02 0.83 -6.74
CA ASN A 383 -25.11 1.97 -7.67
C ASN A 383 -23.85 2.18 -8.53
N GLY A 384 -22.80 1.37 -8.33
CA GLY A 384 -21.53 1.45 -9.06
C GLY A 384 -20.46 2.32 -8.41
N GLY A 385 -20.78 3.06 -7.34
CA GLY A 385 -19.82 3.88 -6.61
C GLY A 385 -19.06 3.13 -5.52
N TRP A 386 -18.11 3.82 -4.87
CA TRP A 386 -17.33 3.31 -3.75
C TRP A 386 -17.36 4.26 -2.56
N ASP A 387 -17.16 3.68 -1.37
CA ASP A 387 -16.92 4.41 -0.12
C ASP A 387 -15.45 4.88 -0.07
N LYS A 388 -15.20 6.02 0.59
CA LYS A 388 -13.87 6.62 0.68
C LYS A 388 -13.01 6.05 1.82
N ASN A 389 -11.71 6.37 1.79
CA ASN A 389 -10.74 6.05 2.85
C ASN A 389 -10.54 4.54 3.11
N VAL A 390 -10.65 3.73 2.07
CA VAL A 390 -10.44 2.28 2.14
C VAL A 390 -9.11 1.94 1.48
N ASP A 391 -8.23 1.25 2.21
CA ASP A 391 -7.07 0.60 1.59
C ASP A 391 -7.49 -0.75 0.99
N MET A 392 -7.87 -0.72 -0.28
CA MET A 392 -8.32 -1.91 -1.02
C MET A 392 -7.17 -2.87 -1.36
N ALA A 393 -5.93 -2.56 -0.98
CA ALA A 393 -4.81 -3.49 -1.11
C ALA A 393 -4.67 -4.41 0.11
N LEU A 394 -5.28 -4.09 1.27
CA LEU A 394 -5.16 -4.93 2.46
C LEU A 394 -5.89 -6.26 2.32
N MET A 395 -5.25 -7.36 2.72
CA MET A 395 -5.81 -8.71 2.64
C MET A 395 -7.05 -8.89 3.53
N LEU A 396 -8.14 -9.36 2.92
CA LEU A 396 -9.38 -9.73 3.61
C LEU A 396 -9.48 -11.24 3.87
N THR A 397 -10.08 -11.58 5.01
CA THR A 397 -10.57 -12.92 5.33
C THR A 397 -11.90 -13.22 4.63
N SER A 398 -12.29 -14.48 4.53
CA SER A 398 -13.59 -14.88 3.97
C SER A 398 -14.77 -14.25 4.71
N SER A 399 -14.69 -14.08 6.04
CA SER A 399 -15.74 -13.44 6.84
C SER A 399 -15.90 -11.96 6.50
N GLU A 400 -14.80 -11.20 6.45
CA GLU A 400 -14.85 -9.77 6.11
C GLU A 400 -15.40 -9.54 4.70
N LYS A 401 -15.05 -10.41 3.74
CA LYS A 401 -15.61 -10.36 2.38
C LYS A 401 -17.12 -10.55 2.39
N ALA A 402 -17.64 -11.49 3.19
CA ALA A 402 -19.08 -11.74 3.31
C ALA A 402 -19.80 -10.54 3.96
N GLU A 403 -19.21 -9.93 5.01
CA GLU A 403 -19.77 -8.74 5.64
C GLU A 403 -19.83 -7.53 4.70
N LEU A 404 -18.80 -7.33 3.88
CA LEU A 404 -18.77 -6.27 2.86
C LEU A 404 -19.80 -6.54 1.76
N ALA A 405 -19.90 -7.79 1.29
CA ALA A 405 -20.89 -8.18 0.28
C ALA A 405 -22.33 -7.95 0.77
N ALA A 406 -22.62 -8.21 2.05
CA ALA A 406 -23.92 -7.97 2.65
C ALA A 406 -24.31 -6.48 2.74
N LYS A 407 -23.33 -5.56 2.63
CA LYS A 407 -23.51 -4.10 2.73
C LYS A 407 -23.50 -3.40 1.36
N ARG A 408 -23.57 -4.13 0.24
CA ARG A 408 -23.52 -3.55 -1.11
C ARG A 408 -24.71 -2.66 -1.46
N SER A 409 -25.88 -2.95 -0.90
CA SER A 409 -27.10 -2.16 -1.10
C SER A 409 -27.11 -0.84 -0.31
N ASP A 410 -26.22 -0.68 0.67
CA ASP A 410 -26.00 0.61 1.32
C ASP A 410 -25.13 1.50 0.44
N ILE A 411 -25.81 2.30 -0.36
CA ILE A 411 -25.21 3.22 -1.33
C ILE A 411 -25.01 4.64 -0.77
N THR A 412 -25.38 4.88 0.50
CA THR A 412 -25.53 6.23 1.07
C THR A 412 -24.21 6.99 1.25
N GLU A 413 -23.09 6.27 1.30
CA GLU A 413 -21.75 6.82 1.49
C GLU A 413 -20.86 6.74 0.23
N THR A 414 -21.46 6.41 -0.93
CA THR A 414 -20.72 6.43 -2.19
C THR A 414 -20.42 7.84 -2.67
N THR A 415 -19.18 8.07 -3.11
CA THR A 415 -18.64 9.42 -3.27
C THR A 415 -17.50 9.50 -4.27
N ILE A 416 -17.21 10.73 -4.72
CA ILE A 416 -15.97 11.08 -5.42
C ILE A 416 -14.97 11.87 -4.54
N ASP A 417 -15.36 12.17 -3.29
CA ASP A 417 -14.51 12.83 -2.28
C ASP A 417 -13.26 12.01 -1.94
N ASN A 418 -12.21 12.66 -1.46
CA ASN A 418 -10.94 12.02 -1.08
C ASN A 418 -10.38 11.08 -2.17
N ARG A 419 -10.56 11.45 -3.45
CA ARG A 419 -10.13 10.64 -4.60
C ARG A 419 -10.76 9.24 -4.60
N THR A 420 -12.09 9.21 -4.61
CA THR A 420 -12.87 7.96 -4.57
C THR A 420 -13.64 7.76 -5.88
N THR A 421 -13.99 6.51 -6.17
CA THR A 421 -14.66 6.03 -7.38
C THR A 421 -13.82 6.13 -8.66
N TYR A 422 -13.31 7.30 -9.02
CA TYR A 422 -12.54 7.46 -10.26
C TYR A 422 -11.18 6.74 -10.24
N PRO A 423 -10.42 6.62 -9.12
CA PRO A 423 -9.20 5.80 -9.11
C PRO A 423 -9.52 4.31 -9.19
N GLN A 424 -10.61 3.85 -8.60
CA GLN A 424 -11.06 2.45 -8.69
C GLN A 424 -11.38 2.08 -10.14
N ILE A 425 -12.07 2.95 -10.88
CA ILE A 425 -12.31 2.79 -12.32
C ILE A 425 -10.97 2.74 -13.09
N ALA A 426 -10.06 3.68 -12.82
CA ALA A 426 -8.75 3.71 -13.48
C ALA A 426 -7.91 2.45 -13.19
N TYR A 427 -7.95 1.97 -11.95
CA TYR A 427 -7.26 0.75 -11.54
C TYR A 427 -7.82 -0.48 -12.28
N LEU A 428 -9.15 -0.63 -12.31
CA LEU A 428 -9.81 -1.69 -13.07
C LEU A 428 -9.44 -1.61 -14.56
N GLY A 429 -9.39 -0.41 -15.15
CA GLY A 429 -8.94 -0.21 -16.54
C GLY A 429 -7.55 -0.79 -16.81
N ARG A 430 -6.56 -0.45 -15.97
CA ARG A 430 -5.20 -0.99 -16.07
C ARG A 430 -5.14 -2.51 -15.95
N VAL A 431 -5.86 -3.09 -14.98
CA VAL A 431 -5.90 -4.54 -14.77
C VAL A 431 -6.61 -5.25 -15.92
N ILE A 432 -7.70 -4.69 -16.46
CA ILE A 432 -8.44 -5.25 -17.59
C ILE A 432 -7.54 -5.26 -18.83
N THR A 433 -6.95 -4.12 -19.19
CA THR A 433 -6.07 -4.01 -20.36
C THR A 433 -4.87 -4.95 -20.23
N SER A 434 -4.25 -5.01 -19.06
CA SER A 434 -3.13 -5.92 -18.80
C SER A 434 -3.55 -7.39 -18.86
N SER A 435 -4.75 -7.73 -18.38
CA SER A 435 -5.28 -9.10 -18.42
C SER A 435 -5.61 -9.55 -19.85
N LEU A 436 -6.00 -8.63 -20.75
CA LEU A 436 -6.23 -8.93 -22.17
C LEU A 436 -4.95 -9.34 -22.92
N LEU A 437 -3.77 -9.05 -22.37
CA LEU A 437 -2.48 -9.49 -22.92
C LEU A 437 -2.09 -10.90 -22.48
N LYS A 438 -2.81 -11.51 -21.53
CA LYS A 438 -2.51 -12.84 -20.99
C LYS A 438 -3.22 -13.92 -21.82
N PRO A 439 -2.58 -15.07 -22.09
CA PRO A 439 -3.25 -16.24 -22.67
C PRO A 439 -4.42 -16.75 -21.82
N THR A 440 -4.31 -16.60 -20.50
CA THR A 440 -5.35 -16.96 -19.54
C THR A 440 -5.53 -15.80 -18.54
N PRO A 441 -6.55 -14.95 -18.74
CA PRO A 441 -6.93 -13.91 -17.80
C PRO A 441 -7.35 -14.49 -16.44
N PRO A 442 -7.36 -13.67 -15.36
CA PRO A 442 -7.88 -14.09 -14.05
C PRO A 442 -9.34 -14.56 -14.13
N THR A 443 -9.75 -15.49 -13.26
CA THR A 443 -11.10 -16.07 -13.26
C THR A 443 -12.22 -15.03 -13.15
N ASN A 444 -12.03 -13.99 -12.34
CA ASN A 444 -13.02 -12.91 -12.18
C ASN A 444 -12.93 -11.80 -13.25
N PHE A 445 -12.12 -11.97 -14.29
CA PHE A 445 -11.94 -10.97 -15.35
C PHE A 445 -13.25 -10.41 -15.94
N PRO A 446 -14.30 -11.22 -16.24
CA PRO A 446 -15.58 -10.69 -16.70
C PRO A 446 -16.24 -9.70 -15.71
N LYS A 447 -16.09 -9.95 -14.40
CA LYS A 447 -16.64 -9.09 -13.34
C LYS A 447 -15.88 -7.76 -13.23
N TYR A 448 -14.59 -7.73 -13.56
CA TYR A 448 -13.82 -6.48 -13.63
C TYR A 448 -14.42 -5.51 -14.65
N LYS A 449 -14.78 -6.01 -15.84
CA LYS A 449 -15.43 -5.20 -16.88
C LYS A 449 -16.81 -4.71 -16.45
N GLU A 450 -17.60 -5.57 -15.80
CA GLU A 450 -18.91 -5.17 -15.27
C GLU A 450 -18.79 -4.04 -14.22
N ALA A 451 -17.89 -4.20 -13.25
CA ALA A 451 -17.66 -3.20 -12.22
C ALA A 451 -17.10 -1.89 -12.77
N PHE A 452 -16.17 -1.97 -13.73
CA PHE A 452 -15.67 -0.81 -14.46
C PHE A 452 -16.83 -0.04 -15.11
N ASN A 453 -17.70 -0.74 -15.85
CA ASN A 453 -18.84 -0.14 -16.52
C ASN A 453 -19.81 0.50 -15.51
N LYS A 454 -20.13 -0.18 -14.40
CA LYS A 454 -20.97 0.39 -13.33
C LYS A 454 -20.36 1.65 -12.72
N GLY A 455 -19.04 1.69 -12.53
CA GLY A 455 -18.35 2.88 -12.04
C GLY A 455 -18.41 4.05 -13.02
N VAL A 456 -18.21 3.79 -14.31
CA VAL A 456 -18.37 4.81 -15.36
C VAL A 456 -19.81 5.31 -15.42
N ASP A 457 -20.77 4.39 -15.39
CA ASP A 457 -22.20 4.72 -15.42
C ASP A 457 -22.62 5.51 -14.16
N TYR A 458 -22.03 5.22 -12.99
CA TYR A 458 -22.18 6.01 -11.76
C TYR A 458 -21.71 7.46 -11.95
N LEU A 459 -20.49 7.67 -12.49
CA LEU A 459 -19.98 9.01 -12.74
C LEU A 459 -20.89 9.78 -13.71
N LEU A 460 -21.29 9.15 -14.82
CA LEU A 460 -22.18 9.74 -15.79
C LEU A 460 -23.55 10.10 -15.19
N ALA A 461 -24.11 9.24 -14.34
CA ALA A 461 -25.39 9.49 -13.67
C ALA A 461 -25.31 10.57 -12.59
N SER A 462 -24.15 10.74 -11.96
CA SER A 462 -23.94 11.75 -10.90
C SER A 462 -23.78 13.17 -11.44
N GLN A 463 -23.47 13.35 -12.73
CA GLN A 463 -23.22 14.66 -13.31
C GLN A 463 -24.51 15.48 -13.41
N TYR A 464 -24.46 16.71 -12.91
CA TYR A 464 -25.56 17.68 -13.07
C TYR A 464 -25.75 18.12 -14.51
N GLU A 465 -26.95 18.63 -14.83
CA GLU A 465 -27.26 19.14 -16.17
C GLU A 465 -26.40 20.34 -16.59
N ASN A 466 -25.90 21.11 -15.64
CA ASN A 466 -24.96 22.21 -15.91
C ASN A 466 -23.51 21.74 -16.13
N GLY A 467 -23.23 20.44 -16.00
CA GLY A 467 -21.90 19.84 -16.18
C GLY A 467 -21.09 19.62 -14.90
N GLY A 468 -21.59 20.08 -13.74
CA GLY A 468 -20.93 19.94 -12.45
C GLY A 468 -21.11 18.57 -11.82
N PHE A 469 -20.36 18.29 -10.76
CA PHE A 469 -20.45 17.05 -10.00
C PHE A 469 -20.67 17.31 -8.51
N PRO A 470 -21.63 16.63 -7.86
CA PRO A 470 -21.76 16.63 -6.41
C PRO A 470 -20.62 15.87 -5.75
N GLN A 471 -20.40 16.11 -4.45
CA GLN A 471 -19.43 15.34 -3.67
C GLN A 471 -19.90 13.89 -3.44
N PHE A 472 -21.20 13.68 -3.20
CA PHE A 472 -21.82 12.37 -2.97
C PHE A 472 -22.94 12.12 -3.96
N TYR A 473 -23.11 10.86 -4.37
CA TYR A 473 -24.22 10.43 -5.21
C TYR A 473 -24.69 9.03 -4.76
N PRO A 474 -25.95 8.83 -4.32
CA PRO A 474 -27.07 9.77 -4.33
C PRO A 474 -26.83 11.02 -3.49
N LEU A 475 -27.57 12.08 -3.80
CA LEU A 475 -27.35 13.39 -3.17
C LEU A 475 -27.56 13.34 -1.66
N LYS A 476 -26.56 13.82 -0.91
CA LYS A 476 -26.60 14.01 0.53
C LYS A 476 -26.89 15.48 0.85
N LYS A 477 -27.79 15.76 1.79
CA LYS A 477 -28.16 17.13 2.15
C LYS A 477 -26.97 17.93 2.71
N GLY A 478 -26.89 19.21 2.38
CA GLY A 478 -25.84 20.13 2.83
C GLY A 478 -24.83 20.42 1.71
N TYR A 479 -23.61 20.81 2.06
CA TYR A 479 -22.60 21.20 1.08
C TYR A 479 -22.20 20.07 0.11
N TYR A 480 -22.59 18.82 0.39
CA TYR A 480 -22.31 17.67 -0.45
C TYR A 480 -22.98 17.73 -1.84
N THR A 481 -24.01 18.57 -2.01
CA THR A 481 -24.66 18.80 -3.31
C THR A 481 -23.90 19.81 -4.18
N HIS A 482 -22.97 20.56 -3.61
CA HIS A 482 -22.26 21.58 -4.36
C HIS A 482 -21.39 20.98 -5.48
N ILE A 483 -21.16 21.78 -6.52
CA ILE A 483 -20.17 21.46 -7.55
C ILE A 483 -18.81 21.45 -6.86
N THR A 484 -18.18 20.28 -6.78
CA THR A 484 -17.05 20.04 -5.87
C THR A 484 -15.74 19.86 -6.62
N PHE A 485 -14.86 20.87 -6.55
CA PHE A 485 -13.46 20.75 -6.96
C PHE A 485 -12.54 20.23 -5.85
N ASN A 486 -12.96 20.34 -4.58
CA ASN A 486 -12.21 19.84 -3.42
C ASN A 486 -11.67 18.41 -3.62
N ASP A 487 -10.41 18.18 -3.24
CA ASP A 487 -9.72 16.89 -3.33
C ASP A 487 -9.76 16.27 -4.74
N ASP A 488 -9.68 17.13 -5.76
CA ASP A 488 -9.80 16.79 -7.17
C ASP A 488 -11.10 16.01 -7.52
N ALA A 489 -12.18 16.13 -6.75
CA ALA A 489 -13.38 15.31 -6.92
C ALA A 489 -13.95 15.37 -8.34
N MET A 490 -14.43 16.54 -8.78
CA MET A 490 -14.94 16.74 -10.14
C MET A 490 -13.86 16.52 -11.21
N ILE A 491 -12.64 17.00 -10.98
CA ILE A 491 -11.56 16.94 -11.99
C ILE A 491 -11.05 15.52 -12.20
N GLY A 492 -11.00 14.70 -11.15
CA GLY A 492 -10.62 13.30 -11.21
C GLY A 492 -11.65 12.47 -11.98
N ALA A 493 -12.94 12.67 -11.69
CA ALA A 493 -14.04 12.06 -12.45
C ALA A 493 -13.95 12.43 -13.94
N LEU A 494 -13.82 13.72 -14.26
CA LEU A 494 -13.68 14.19 -15.64
C LEU A 494 -12.41 13.69 -16.32
N SER A 495 -11.32 13.52 -15.58
CA SER A 495 -10.06 13.02 -16.15
C SER A 495 -10.19 11.58 -16.63
N VAL A 496 -10.88 10.72 -15.87
CA VAL A 496 -11.16 9.34 -16.29
C VAL A 496 -12.12 9.33 -17.48
N LEU A 497 -13.20 10.11 -17.44
CA LEU A 497 -14.15 10.20 -18.55
C LEU A 497 -13.49 10.71 -19.85
N ARG A 498 -12.61 11.72 -19.76
CA ARG A 498 -11.84 12.20 -20.92
C ARG A 498 -10.92 11.10 -21.47
N ASP A 499 -10.22 10.40 -20.59
CA ASP A 499 -9.27 9.38 -21.03
C ASP A 499 -9.99 8.18 -21.68
N ILE A 500 -11.21 7.87 -21.23
CA ILE A 500 -12.13 6.95 -21.91
C ILE A 500 -12.57 7.49 -23.27
N ALA A 501 -13.05 8.74 -23.33
CA ALA A 501 -13.51 9.39 -24.57
C ALA A 501 -12.42 9.41 -25.64
N ASN A 502 -11.16 9.63 -25.23
CA ASN A 502 -9.99 9.67 -26.11
C ASN A 502 -9.40 8.28 -26.41
N SER A 503 -10.04 7.19 -25.95
CA SER A 503 -9.61 5.81 -26.18
C SER A 503 -8.12 5.57 -25.85
N LYS A 504 -7.65 6.12 -24.72
CA LYS A 504 -6.28 5.85 -24.25
C LYS A 504 -6.07 4.35 -24.03
N ASP A 505 -4.81 3.92 -24.01
CA ASP A 505 -4.43 2.50 -23.95
C ASP A 505 -5.16 1.71 -22.85
N ASP A 506 -5.29 2.29 -21.65
CA ASP A 506 -5.98 1.69 -20.51
C ASP A 506 -7.51 1.55 -20.70
N TYR A 507 -8.10 2.12 -21.75
CA TYR A 507 -9.55 2.20 -21.98
C TYR A 507 -9.99 1.79 -23.40
N LYS A 508 -9.09 1.24 -24.22
CA LYS A 508 -9.41 0.78 -25.59
C LYS A 508 -10.54 -0.26 -25.63
N PHE A 509 -10.73 -1.01 -24.55
CA PHE A 509 -11.77 -2.04 -24.44
C PHE A 509 -13.19 -1.49 -24.23
N VAL A 510 -13.34 -0.20 -23.89
CA VAL A 510 -14.64 0.42 -23.59
C VAL A 510 -15.48 0.49 -24.87
N ASP A 511 -16.80 0.36 -24.77
CA ASP A 511 -17.69 0.45 -25.93
C ASP A 511 -17.91 1.90 -26.41
N GLU A 512 -18.33 2.04 -27.67
CA GLU A 512 -18.51 3.36 -28.29
C GLU A 512 -19.64 4.18 -27.64
N ALA A 513 -20.69 3.53 -27.16
CA ALA A 513 -21.80 4.24 -26.53
C ALA A 513 -21.35 4.91 -25.21
N ARG A 514 -20.53 4.23 -24.41
CA ARG A 514 -19.92 4.81 -23.21
C ARG A 514 -18.88 5.87 -23.55
N ARG A 515 -18.06 5.68 -24.59
CA ARG A 515 -17.14 6.72 -25.08
C ARG A 515 -17.87 8.01 -25.46
N ALA A 516 -18.96 7.90 -26.22
CA ALA A 516 -19.76 9.05 -26.63
C ALA A 516 -20.39 9.77 -25.42
N LYS A 517 -20.91 9.03 -24.43
CA LYS A 517 -21.43 9.62 -23.18
C LYS A 517 -20.33 10.32 -22.37
N ALA A 518 -19.15 9.70 -22.26
CA ALA A 518 -18.01 10.29 -21.58
C ALA A 518 -17.53 11.57 -22.28
N GLN A 519 -17.49 11.57 -23.62
CA GLN A 519 -17.17 12.76 -24.42
C GLN A 519 -18.19 13.88 -24.17
N ALA A 520 -19.49 13.56 -24.20
CA ALA A 520 -20.56 14.53 -23.93
C ALA A 520 -20.47 15.11 -22.50
N ALA A 521 -20.17 14.26 -21.51
CA ALA A 521 -19.98 14.69 -20.13
C ALA A 521 -18.82 15.68 -19.97
N VAL A 522 -17.67 15.41 -20.62
CA VAL A 522 -16.52 16.32 -20.63
C VAL A 522 -16.83 17.63 -21.36
N ALA A 523 -17.47 17.55 -22.53
CA ALA A 523 -17.87 18.73 -23.30
C ALA A 523 -18.85 19.62 -22.53
N LYS A 524 -19.76 19.03 -21.74
CA LYS A 524 -20.69 19.76 -20.85
C LYS A 524 -19.96 20.47 -19.70
N ALA A 525 -18.91 19.86 -19.14
CA ALA A 525 -18.20 20.40 -17.98
C ALA A 525 -17.24 21.55 -18.29
N ILE A 526 -16.61 21.57 -19.47
CA ILE A 526 -15.61 22.60 -19.81
C ILE A 526 -16.18 24.03 -19.73
N PRO A 527 -17.33 24.37 -20.37
CA PRO A 527 -17.91 25.71 -20.26
C PRO A 527 -18.23 26.11 -18.81
N LEU A 528 -18.70 25.16 -18.00
CA LEU A 528 -18.96 25.40 -16.57
C LEU A 528 -17.66 25.73 -15.84
N ILE A 529 -16.59 24.95 -16.03
CA ILE A 529 -15.29 25.19 -15.39
C ILE A 529 -14.78 26.59 -15.71
N LEU A 530 -14.86 27.01 -16.98
CA LEU A 530 -14.46 28.35 -17.40
C LEU A 530 -15.32 29.44 -16.75
N LYS A 531 -16.64 29.22 -16.65
CA LYS A 531 -17.58 30.14 -16.00
C LYS A 531 -17.35 30.28 -14.49
N LEU A 532 -16.91 29.22 -13.82
CA LEU A 532 -16.65 29.21 -12.38
C LEU A 532 -15.32 29.86 -12.01
N GLN A 533 -14.44 30.17 -12.97
CA GLN A 533 -13.18 30.85 -12.67
C GLN A 533 -13.47 32.23 -12.07
N VAL A 534 -12.89 32.51 -10.91
CA VAL A 534 -13.22 33.71 -10.15
C VAL A 534 -12.58 34.94 -10.81
N GLU A 535 -13.37 35.99 -10.98
CA GLU A 535 -12.93 37.27 -11.52
C GLU A 535 -12.99 38.35 -10.44
N VAL A 536 -11.89 39.09 -10.28
CA VAL A 536 -11.78 40.19 -9.33
C VAL A 536 -11.27 41.42 -10.05
N GLY A 537 -12.10 42.48 -10.10
CA GLY A 537 -11.75 43.73 -10.78
C GLY A 537 -11.44 43.56 -12.27
N GLY A 538 -12.21 42.73 -12.99
CA GLY A 538 -12.01 42.50 -14.43
C GLY A 538 -10.89 41.50 -14.76
N LYS A 539 -10.26 40.88 -13.76
CA LYS A 539 -9.14 39.96 -13.95
C LYS A 539 -9.49 38.57 -13.45
N LYS A 540 -9.37 37.57 -14.33
CA LYS A 540 -9.50 36.16 -13.97
C LYS A 540 -8.38 35.74 -13.03
N THR A 541 -8.72 34.85 -12.11
CA THR A 541 -7.81 34.33 -11.08
C THR A 541 -7.77 32.81 -11.16
N VAL A 542 -8.20 32.13 -10.11
CA VAL A 542 -8.26 30.68 -9.95
C VAL A 542 -9.67 30.26 -9.51
N TRP A 543 -9.83 29.05 -8.98
CA TRP A 543 -11.11 28.49 -8.56
C TRP A 543 -11.21 28.31 -7.05
N ILE A 544 -12.43 28.04 -6.60
CA ILE A 544 -12.82 27.79 -5.20
C ILE A 544 -13.10 26.29 -5.04
N GLN A 545 -13.03 25.78 -3.80
CA GLN A 545 -13.26 24.36 -3.52
C GLN A 545 -14.64 23.88 -3.98
N GLN A 546 -15.68 24.71 -3.79
CA GLN A 546 -17.03 24.36 -4.18
C GLN A 546 -17.91 25.57 -4.50
N TYR A 547 -18.90 25.31 -5.36
CA TYR A 547 -19.88 26.29 -5.82
C TYR A 547 -21.28 25.70 -5.67
N ASP A 548 -22.23 26.52 -5.26
CA ASP A 548 -23.64 26.13 -5.22
C ASP A 548 -24.10 25.69 -6.61
N GLU A 549 -24.70 24.51 -6.68
CA GLU A 549 -25.00 23.80 -7.93
C GLU A 549 -26.08 24.48 -8.78
N ASN A 550 -26.85 25.40 -8.21
CA ASN A 550 -27.93 26.10 -8.91
C ASN A 550 -27.51 27.53 -9.28
N THR A 551 -26.98 28.28 -8.31
CA THR A 551 -26.61 29.69 -8.46
C THR A 551 -25.21 29.88 -9.02
N LEU A 552 -24.38 28.83 -8.98
CA LEU A 552 -22.96 28.85 -9.38
C LEU A 552 -22.11 29.81 -8.55
N LYS A 553 -22.63 30.27 -7.40
CA LYS A 553 -21.90 31.17 -6.51
C LYS A 553 -20.92 30.37 -5.64
N PRO A 554 -19.78 30.97 -5.28
CA PRO A 554 -18.89 30.42 -4.26
C PRO A 554 -19.65 30.01 -2.99
N ALA A 555 -19.41 28.81 -2.47
CA ALA A 555 -20.17 28.25 -1.36
C ALA A 555 -19.27 27.72 -0.23
N TRP A 556 -19.81 27.72 0.99
CA TRP A 556 -19.18 27.11 2.15
C TRP A 556 -19.20 25.59 2.03
N ALA A 557 -18.17 24.91 2.53
CA ALA A 557 -18.23 23.48 2.84
C ALA A 557 -18.33 23.27 4.34
N ARG A 558 -17.23 22.84 4.98
CA ARG A 558 -17.15 22.72 6.44
C ARG A 558 -17.01 24.10 7.07
N LYS A 559 -17.21 24.17 8.40
CA LYS A 559 -17.06 25.41 9.19
C LYS A 559 -15.72 26.14 9.02
N PHE A 560 -14.70 25.43 8.55
CA PHE A 560 -13.34 25.92 8.31
C PHE A 560 -12.98 25.93 6.81
N GLU A 561 -13.97 25.99 5.93
CA GLU A 561 -13.82 26.04 4.47
C GLU A 561 -14.77 27.09 3.87
N PRO A 562 -14.42 28.38 4.02
CA PRO A 562 -15.20 29.48 3.48
C PRO A 562 -15.09 29.55 1.95
N PRO A 563 -15.99 30.28 1.28
CA PRO A 563 -15.78 30.72 -0.09
C PRO A 563 -14.46 31.49 -0.21
N CYS A 564 -13.45 30.85 -0.79
CA CYS A 564 -12.11 31.41 -0.93
C CYS A 564 -11.36 30.79 -2.11
N LEU A 565 -10.41 31.55 -2.68
CA LEU A 565 -9.57 31.05 -3.75
C LEU A 565 -8.66 29.93 -3.24
N THR A 566 -8.52 28.87 -4.02
CA THR A 566 -7.76 27.69 -3.62
C THR A 566 -6.58 27.46 -4.54
N SER A 567 -5.39 27.37 -3.96
CA SER A 567 -4.18 27.13 -4.74
C SER A 567 -4.09 25.67 -5.21
N GLY A 568 -4.28 24.72 -4.29
CA GLY A 568 -4.12 23.29 -4.54
C GLY A 568 -5.12 22.74 -5.57
N GLU A 569 -6.42 22.93 -5.33
CA GLU A 569 -7.47 22.37 -6.20
C GLU A 569 -7.43 22.98 -7.61
N SER A 570 -7.07 24.27 -7.71
CA SER A 570 -6.93 24.96 -8.98
C SER A 570 -5.80 24.41 -9.85
N VAL A 571 -4.76 23.78 -9.27
CA VAL A 571 -3.73 23.09 -10.05
C VAL A 571 -4.33 21.91 -10.82
N GLY A 572 -5.25 21.16 -10.19
CA GLY A 572 -5.99 20.08 -10.84
C GLY A 572 -6.79 20.60 -12.04
N VAL A 573 -7.52 21.70 -11.86
CA VAL A 573 -8.30 22.35 -12.92
C VAL A 573 -7.42 22.79 -14.08
N VAL A 574 -6.30 23.48 -13.82
CA VAL A 574 -5.36 23.91 -14.86
C VAL A 574 -4.79 22.72 -15.63
N ARG A 575 -4.35 21.66 -14.93
CA ARG A 575 -3.83 20.44 -15.58
C ARG A 575 -4.87 19.73 -16.44
N PHE A 576 -6.13 19.80 -16.04
CA PHE A 576 -7.23 19.27 -16.83
C PHE A 576 -7.39 20.08 -18.13
N LEU A 577 -7.53 21.40 -18.02
CA LEU A 577 -7.68 22.31 -19.17
C LEU A 577 -6.48 22.25 -20.13
N MET A 578 -5.26 22.10 -19.61
CA MET A 578 -4.04 21.94 -20.42
C MET A 578 -4.05 20.70 -21.32
N LYS A 579 -4.92 19.73 -21.08
CA LYS A 579 -5.05 18.52 -21.90
C LYS A 579 -6.18 18.63 -22.93
N GLU A 580 -6.98 19.69 -22.88
CA GLU A 580 -8.03 19.96 -23.84
C GLU A 580 -7.50 20.69 -25.08
N LYS A 581 -8.34 20.74 -26.12
CA LYS A 581 -8.06 21.57 -27.30
C LYS A 581 -7.94 23.04 -26.87
N PRO A 582 -6.84 23.75 -27.19
CA PRO A 582 -6.57 25.09 -26.66
C PRO A 582 -7.38 26.17 -27.39
N THR A 583 -8.65 26.35 -27.03
CA THR A 583 -9.44 27.50 -27.48
C THR A 583 -8.93 28.79 -26.81
N PRO A 584 -9.20 29.99 -27.37
CA PRO A 584 -8.80 31.24 -26.75
C PRO A 584 -9.24 31.38 -25.29
N GLU A 585 -10.45 30.93 -24.96
CA GLU A 585 -11.01 30.98 -23.60
C GLU A 585 -10.27 30.05 -22.63
N ILE A 586 -9.89 28.86 -23.10
CA ILE A 586 -9.10 27.89 -22.32
C ILE A 586 -7.69 28.42 -22.08
N VAL A 587 -7.06 28.98 -23.12
CA VAL A 587 -5.72 29.56 -23.02
C VAL A 587 -5.73 30.73 -22.04
N ASP A 588 -6.69 31.66 -22.16
CA ASP A 588 -6.83 32.80 -21.25
C ASP A 588 -7.09 32.37 -19.79
N ALA A 589 -7.92 31.34 -19.59
CA ALA A 589 -8.17 30.77 -18.26
C ALA A 589 -6.89 30.20 -17.63
N ILE A 590 -6.12 29.41 -18.39
CA ILE A 590 -4.85 28.81 -17.95
C ILE A 590 -3.81 29.90 -17.65
N GLU A 591 -3.61 30.85 -18.56
CA GLU A 591 -2.60 31.90 -18.41
C GLU A 591 -2.93 32.84 -17.25
N SER A 592 -4.21 33.15 -17.03
CA SER A 592 -4.67 33.94 -15.88
C SER A 592 -4.40 33.22 -14.55
N ALA A 593 -4.67 31.91 -14.47
CA ALA A 593 -4.39 31.11 -13.28
C ALA A 593 -2.87 31.01 -13.01
N VAL A 594 -2.06 30.80 -14.05
CA VAL A 594 -0.59 30.76 -13.96
C VAL A 594 -0.03 32.09 -13.45
N LYS A 595 -0.53 33.22 -13.98
CA LYS A 595 -0.16 34.56 -13.50
C LYS A 595 -0.56 34.77 -12.04
N TRP A 596 -1.74 34.28 -11.64
CA TRP A 596 -2.17 34.34 -10.26
C TRP A 596 -1.26 33.50 -9.34
N PHE A 597 -0.87 32.29 -9.73
CA PHE A 597 0.06 31.47 -8.95
C PHE A 597 1.41 32.18 -8.77
N ASP A 598 1.98 32.74 -9.83
CA ASP A 598 3.27 33.44 -9.75
C ASP A 598 3.21 34.67 -8.83
N ALA A 599 2.12 35.43 -8.90
CA ALA A 599 1.92 36.64 -8.09
C ALA A 599 1.67 36.36 -6.59
N ASN A 600 1.12 35.18 -6.24
CA ASN A 600 0.67 34.86 -4.89
C ASN A 600 1.54 33.81 -4.16
N LYS A 601 2.72 33.50 -4.71
CA LYS A 601 3.67 32.59 -4.08
C LYS A 601 4.27 33.19 -2.81
N LEU A 602 4.46 32.36 -1.80
CA LEU A 602 5.09 32.71 -0.54
C LEU A 602 6.54 32.23 -0.57
N ALA A 603 7.46 33.18 -0.50
CA ALA A 603 8.89 32.90 -0.46
C ALA A 603 9.42 33.02 0.97
N GLY A 604 10.55 32.36 1.24
CA GLY A 604 11.27 32.54 2.50
C GLY A 604 10.70 31.75 3.69
N ILE A 605 9.82 30.78 3.44
CA ILE A 605 9.21 29.94 4.49
C ILE A 605 9.17 28.46 4.09
N ARG A 606 9.24 27.57 5.09
CA ARG A 606 8.92 26.14 5.00
C ARG A 606 7.77 25.79 5.93
N TRP A 607 6.98 24.78 5.55
CA TRP A 607 5.93 24.20 6.38
C TRP A 607 6.34 22.79 6.78
N GLU A 608 6.75 22.60 8.03
CA GLU A 608 7.34 21.34 8.49
C GLU A 608 6.75 20.89 9.82
N ARG A 609 6.75 19.58 10.05
CA ARG A 609 6.32 18.99 11.31
C ARG A 609 7.51 18.78 12.24
N ILE A 610 7.56 19.55 13.32
CA ILE A 610 8.59 19.48 14.37
C ILE A 610 7.93 18.99 15.66
N ASN A 611 8.45 17.92 16.26
CA ASN A 611 7.95 17.36 17.53
C ASN A 611 6.43 17.13 17.56
N GLY A 612 5.85 16.72 16.43
CA GLY A 612 4.41 16.47 16.31
C GLY A 612 3.56 17.71 16.01
N GLU A 613 4.16 18.90 15.83
CA GLU A 613 3.45 20.13 15.45
C GLU A 613 3.91 20.67 14.11
N ASN A 614 2.96 21.03 13.25
CA ASN A 614 3.26 21.74 12.01
C ASN A 614 3.57 23.21 12.31
N THR A 615 4.70 23.68 11.81
CA THR A 615 5.27 24.99 12.10
C THR A 615 5.75 25.67 10.82
N VAL A 616 5.55 26.99 10.75
CA VAL A 616 6.18 27.83 9.72
C VAL A 616 7.61 28.15 10.13
N ILE A 617 8.58 27.70 9.34
CA ILE A 617 10.00 27.96 9.55
C ILE A 617 10.43 29.05 8.57
N LYS A 618 11.09 30.10 9.06
CA LYS A 618 11.70 31.12 8.19
C LYS A 618 12.96 30.56 7.56
N ASP A 619 12.99 30.50 6.23
CA ASP A 619 14.11 30.00 5.46
C ASP A 619 14.16 30.70 4.10
N LYS A 620 15.11 31.62 3.93
CA LYS A 620 15.26 32.42 2.70
C LYS A 620 15.59 31.59 1.47
N ALA A 621 16.14 30.39 1.63
CA ALA A 621 16.49 29.49 0.53
C ALA A 621 15.35 28.52 0.18
N ALA A 622 14.26 28.53 0.94
CA ALA A 622 13.12 27.66 0.69
C ALA A 622 12.51 27.93 -0.68
N PRO A 623 12.20 26.87 -1.47
CA PRO A 623 11.40 27.00 -2.66
C PRO A 623 10.03 27.64 -2.34
N PRO A 624 9.40 28.33 -3.31
CA PRO A 624 8.11 28.95 -3.07
C PRO A 624 7.04 27.92 -2.66
N ILE A 625 6.16 28.34 -1.75
CA ILE A 625 4.98 27.58 -1.29
C ILE A 625 3.74 28.48 -1.41
N TRP A 626 2.54 27.90 -1.39
CA TRP A 626 1.28 28.65 -1.41
C TRP A 626 0.46 28.31 -0.19
N ALA A 627 -0.29 29.26 0.34
CA ALA A 627 -1.34 28.93 1.29
C ALA A 627 -2.43 28.12 0.59
N ARG A 628 -3.16 27.26 1.30
CA ARG A 628 -4.27 26.51 0.69
C ARG A 628 -5.40 27.46 0.27
N PHE A 629 -5.66 28.47 1.09
CA PHE A 629 -6.78 29.41 0.92
C PHE A 629 -6.29 30.86 0.85
N TYR A 630 -6.94 31.62 -0.03
CA TYR A 630 -6.74 33.06 -0.19
C TYR A 630 -8.09 33.79 -0.21
N GLU A 631 -8.14 34.91 0.50
CA GLU A 631 -9.28 35.82 0.49
C GLU A 631 -9.49 36.38 -0.92
N ILE A 632 -10.74 36.40 -1.41
CA ILE A 632 -11.06 36.68 -2.81
C ILE A 632 -10.68 38.13 -3.17
N GLU A 633 -11.04 39.09 -2.33
CA GLU A 633 -10.92 40.51 -2.64
C GLU A 633 -9.47 41.00 -2.54
N THR A 634 -8.70 40.47 -1.58
CA THR A 634 -7.36 40.98 -1.25
C THR A 634 -6.22 40.09 -1.71
N MET A 635 -6.51 38.84 -2.12
CA MET A 635 -5.51 37.82 -2.44
C MET A 635 -4.57 37.51 -1.27
N LYS A 636 -4.99 37.75 -0.03
CA LYS A 636 -4.19 37.41 1.15
C LYS A 636 -4.37 35.95 1.55
N PRO A 637 -3.29 35.24 1.94
CA PRO A 637 -3.41 33.96 2.63
C PRO A 637 -4.36 34.05 3.82
N ILE A 638 -5.26 33.08 3.94
CA ILE A 638 -6.17 32.96 5.09
C ILE A 638 -6.12 31.58 5.74
N PHE A 639 -6.38 31.57 7.04
CA PHE A 639 -6.45 30.40 7.90
C PHE A 639 -7.72 30.48 8.72
N ILE A 640 -8.34 29.35 9.03
CA ILE A 640 -9.64 29.36 9.70
C ILE A 640 -9.79 28.11 10.57
N GLY A 641 -10.25 28.34 11.80
CA GLY A 641 -10.49 27.29 12.78
C GLY A 641 -11.94 26.80 12.77
N ARG A 642 -12.28 25.96 13.74
CA ARG A 642 -13.67 25.51 13.97
C ARG A 642 -14.61 26.63 14.45
N ASP A 643 -14.05 27.77 14.85
CA ASP A 643 -14.77 29.00 15.20
C ASP A 643 -15.31 29.77 13.99
N SER A 644 -14.94 29.36 12.77
CA SER A 644 -15.31 30.00 11.50
C SER A 644 -14.81 31.45 11.36
N ILE A 645 -13.77 31.84 12.11
CA ILE A 645 -13.19 33.18 12.04
C ILE A 645 -11.95 33.15 11.14
N ILE A 646 -11.96 33.98 10.10
CA ILE A 646 -10.78 34.17 9.22
C ILE A 646 -9.64 34.79 10.03
N LYS A 647 -8.47 34.16 9.92
CA LYS A 647 -7.18 34.58 10.47
C LYS A 647 -6.19 34.76 9.32
N TYR A 648 -5.16 35.57 9.54
CA TYR A 648 -4.09 35.80 8.55
C TYR A 648 -2.73 35.23 8.98
N ASP A 649 -2.72 34.50 10.10
CA ASP A 649 -1.57 33.77 10.61
C ASP A 649 -2.02 32.39 11.11
N VAL A 650 -1.38 31.32 10.61
CA VAL A 650 -1.70 29.93 10.94
C VAL A 650 -1.48 29.61 12.42
N THR A 651 -0.69 30.41 13.14
CA THR A 651 -0.51 30.25 14.59
C THR A 651 -1.74 30.66 15.40
N GLN A 652 -2.66 31.42 14.79
CA GLN A 652 -3.89 31.92 15.42
C GLN A 652 -5.05 30.91 15.39
N ILE A 653 -4.89 29.77 14.71
CA ILE A 653 -5.86 28.66 14.72
C ILE A 653 -5.45 27.57 15.70
N GLU A 654 -6.41 26.77 16.16
CA GLU A 654 -6.21 25.71 17.14
C GLU A 654 -5.23 24.64 16.64
N ALA A 655 -4.44 24.09 17.57
CA ALA A 655 -3.41 23.09 17.25
C ALA A 655 -3.99 21.86 16.51
N GLU A 656 -5.20 21.44 16.86
CA GLU A 656 -5.90 20.33 16.19
C GLU A 656 -6.10 20.59 14.69
N ARG A 657 -6.55 21.78 14.29
CA ARG A 657 -6.71 22.15 12.87
C ARG A 657 -5.38 22.46 12.20
N ARG A 658 -4.45 23.10 12.91
CA ARG A 658 -3.10 23.38 12.40
C ARG A 658 -2.34 22.09 12.05
N ASN A 659 -2.51 21.05 12.87
CA ASN A 659 -1.77 19.80 12.76
C ASN A 659 -2.52 18.71 11.97
N GLY A 660 -3.84 18.82 11.85
CA GLY A 660 -4.70 17.85 11.15
C GLY A 660 -5.13 18.26 9.74
N TYR A 661 -4.67 19.41 9.24
CA TYR A 661 -5.04 19.92 7.92
C TYR A 661 -3.84 20.52 7.18
N ALA A 662 -3.80 20.37 5.86
CA ALA A 662 -2.76 20.96 5.02
C ALA A 662 -3.11 22.42 4.72
N TRP A 663 -2.43 23.36 5.39
CA TRP A 663 -2.63 24.81 5.21
C TRP A 663 -1.72 25.44 4.17
N TYR A 664 -0.68 24.73 3.76
CA TYR A 664 0.23 25.14 2.70
C TYR A 664 0.44 23.98 1.71
N VAL A 665 0.63 24.32 0.44
CA VAL A 665 0.78 23.36 -0.65
C VAL A 665 1.91 23.75 -1.60
N GLU A 666 2.54 22.74 -2.19
CA GLU A 666 3.64 22.91 -3.15
C GLU A 666 3.22 22.60 -4.60
N SER A 667 1.99 22.11 -4.83
CA SER A 667 1.55 21.69 -6.16
C SER A 667 1.62 22.79 -7.24
N PRO A 668 1.41 24.09 -6.97
CA PRO A 668 1.59 25.13 -7.97
C PRO A 668 3.03 25.25 -8.46
N ARG A 669 4.03 24.96 -7.61
CA ARG A 669 5.45 24.96 -8.00
C ARG A 669 5.70 24.00 -9.15
N SER A 670 5.26 22.75 -8.97
CA SER A 670 5.41 21.73 -10.02
C SER A 670 4.67 22.10 -11.30
N LEU A 671 3.51 22.76 -11.20
CA LEU A 671 2.78 23.22 -12.37
C LEU A 671 3.59 24.28 -13.15
N LEU A 672 4.13 25.29 -12.45
CA LEU A 672 4.88 26.39 -13.03
C LEU A 672 6.23 25.94 -13.60
N GLU A 673 6.94 25.06 -12.90
CA GLU A 673 8.30 24.63 -13.28
C GLU A 673 8.29 23.54 -14.35
N ASN A 674 7.28 22.66 -14.36
CA ASN A 674 7.30 21.46 -15.20
C ASN A 674 6.17 21.41 -16.23
N ASP A 675 4.93 21.61 -15.81
CA ASP A 675 3.75 21.34 -16.66
C ASP A 675 3.47 22.47 -17.65
N TYR A 676 3.48 23.73 -17.17
CA TYR A 676 3.18 24.91 -17.97
C TYR A 676 4.20 25.17 -19.08
N PRO A 677 5.53 25.09 -18.85
CA PRO A 677 6.51 25.26 -19.93
C PRO A 677 6.33 24.24 -21.04
N LYS A 678 6.11 22.95 -20.68
CA LYS A 678 5.82 21.88 -21.63
C LYS A 678 4.53 22.15 -22.41
N TRP A 679 3.49 22.65 -21.74
CA TRP A 679 2.24 23.02 -22.40
C TRP A 679 2.45 24.15 -23.43
N LYS A 680 3.18 25.21 -23.08
CA LYS A 680 3.49 26.32 -24.01
C LYS A 680 4.31 25.84 -25.22
N GLU A 681 5.29 24.96 -25.01
CA GLU A 681 6.06 24.38 -26.11
C GLU A 681 5.16 23.63 -27.09
N ARG A 682 4.18 22.85 -26.60
CA ARG A 682 3.23 22.14 -27.45
C ARG A 682 2.33 23.07 -28.28
N LEU A 683 1.98 24.25 -27.76
CA LEU A 683 1.18 25.25 -28.51
C LEU A 683 1.96 25.87 -29.67
N GLN A 684 3.30 25.87 -29.61
CA GLN A 684 4.16 26.45 -30.63
C GLN A 684 4.50 25.48 -31.77
N LYS A 685 4.24 24.17 -31.59
CA LYS A 685 4.46 23.17 -32.64
C LYS A 685 3.32 23.27 -33.66
N PRO A 686 3.61 23.40 -34.98
CA PRO A 686 2.56 23.33 -35.99
C PRO A 686 1.85 21.98 -35.87
N ALA A 687 0.52 21.98 -36.03
CA ALA A 687 -0.27 20.75 -36.03
C ALA A 687 0.25 19.85 -37.16
N GLY A 688 0.92 18.76 -36.78
CA GLY A 688 1.41 17.72 -37.69
C GLY A 688 0.31 16.78 -38.15
#